data_AF-A0A316F926-F1
#
_entry.id   AF-A0A316F926-F1
#
_cell.length_a   1.000
_cell.length_b   1.000
_cell.length_c   1.000
_cell.angle_alpha   90.00
_cell.angle_beta   90.00
_cell.angle_gamma   90.00
#
_symmetry.space_group_name_H-M   'P 1'
#
loop_
_entity.id
_entity.type
_entity.pdbx_description
1 polymer ?
#
loop_
_entity_poly.entity_id
_entity_poly.type
_entity_poly.pdbx_seq_one_letter_code
_entity_poly.pdbx_strand_id
1 'polypeptide(L)'
;MPRLGHGRSISDEDIDRAKRELAEFAARSPLAFALAPPVATHPFDLLFPSLQEDEANLLPRLPDTPAKLKRLGQAMTDDDRPDDSPIPAAYTYLGQFIDHDITLEVDDRAAGLGSGGMAVLLDPAMTPLPPEVIRRVLRNQRTARLDLDSLYGPPAPRDPDDADRMLIGRVHEITLQDPPNPNPPPLARPKGKSDDNDLPREPRNADPRFDRAALIGDPRNDENTIISQLHVAFLKAHNKLIDQGLSFRDARRVLRQHYQHVVVQDFLKRIADKKIVDDVVVHGNKWFNPHAEPFFMPIEFAVAAYRFGHSMVRSLYDFNSNFRTNTRPPGSLDLLFVFTALSGQLGEDIGLEPADNLPENWIIEWENLVGSGDGVMKARKIDTRLASLNGGALFRLKKTTGEPEAPADAGRLAVRNLLRGYRLRLPTGQAVADLLGVRVLSKDQIRRAAGSDAQRAALDESEFLTRTPLWYYVLAEAKALHDGAHLGPVGSTIVAEVLVGLVRRSEDSILKQPGWKPTLPSEKPGVFELADLLRLAGVLPGGQKPRTYTVQRGDSLAGIAREQLGDEARWPEIFVLNRATVPNPSRIFPGQILFLPPARPTGPIPRLYTVKAGDSLSKIAHRQLGDENRWRDILTLNRDVITDPDRIFPGQVLVLPT
;
A
#
# COMPACT_ATOMS: atom_id res chain seq x y z
N MET A 1 -7.27 -15.50 9.37
CA MET A 1 -6.15 -15.07 10.24
C MET A 1 -6.73 -14.38 11.47
N PRO A 2 -6.12 -14.50 12.66
CA PRO A 2 -6.64 -13.86 13.88
C PRO A 2 -6.54 -12.32 13.79
N ARG A 3 -7.34 -11.61 14.60
CA ARG A 3 -7.27 -10.16 14.80
C ARG A 3 -5.89 -9.75 15.31
N LEU A 4 -5.20 -8.85 14.60
CA LEU A 4 -3.88 -8.34 14.96
C LEU A 4 -3.93 -6.81 15.06
N GLY A 5 -3.69 -6.27 16.24
CA GLY A 5 -3.54 -4.82 16.41
C GLY A 5 -2.18 -4.29 15.94
N HIS A 6 -2.08 -2.97 15.79
CA HIS A 6 -0.93 -2.27 15.24
C HIS A 6 0.42 -2.69 15.84
N GLY A 7 1.36 -3.07 14.97
CA GLY A 7 2.75 -3.40 15.35
C GLY A 7 2.94 -4.75 16.06
N ARG A 8 1.92 -5.61 16.08
CA ARG A 8 2.01 -6.99 16.60
C ARG A 8 2.40 -7.98 15.51
N SER A 9 3.13 -9.00 15.93
CA SER A 9 3.49 -10.19 15.17
C SER A 9 2.47 -11.32 15.39
N ILE A 10 2.39 -12.24 14.44
CA ILE A 10 1.62 -13.49 14.54
C ILE A 10 2.50 -14.58 15.15
N SER A 11 1.96 -15.45 16.01
CA SER A 11 2.73 -16.65 16.43
C SER A 11 2.62 -17.82 15.45
N ASP A 12 3.61 -18.72 15.44
CA ASP A 12 3.49 -19.98 14.68
C ASP A 12 2.25 -20.81 15.11
N GLU A 13 1.89 -20.77 16.41
CA GLU A 13 0.64 -21.38 16.91
C GLU A 13 -0.62 -20.73 16.34
N ASP A 14 -0.61 -19.40 16.18
CA ASP A 14 -1.71 -18.64 15.57
C ASP A 14 -1.86 -19.02 14.08
N ILE A 15 -0.75 -19.26 13.37
CA ILE A 15 -0.74 -19.71 11.98
C ILE A 15 -1.26 -21.13 11.85
N ASP A 16 -0.76 -22.06 12.66
CA ASP A 16 -1.17 -23.47 12.57
C ASP A 16 -2.62 -23.65 12.98
N ARG A 17 -3.10 -22.86 13.94
CA ARG A 17 -4.52 -22.78 14.26
C ARG A 17 -5.34 -22.20 13.10
N ALA A 18 -4.90 -21.08 12.51
CA ALA A 18 -5.56 -20.49 11.34
C ALA A 18 -5.60 -21.45 10.13
N LYS A 19 -4.58 -22.30 9.93
CA LYS A 19 -4.57 -23.34 8.90
C LYS A 19 -5.61 -24.43 9.17
N ARG A 20 -5.73 -24.90 10.41
CA ARG A 20 -6.77 -25.87 10.81
C ARG A 20 -8.17 -25.28 10.64
N GLU A 21 -8.36 -24.04 11.07
CA GLU A 21 -9.63 -23.30 10.95
C GLU A 21 -9.97 -22.99 9.48
N LEU A 22 -8.99 -22.64 8.64
CA LEU A 22 -9.19 -22.47 7.19
C LEU A 22 -9.56 -23.80 6.53
N ALA A 23 -8.98 -24.93 6.96
CA ALA A 23 -9.37 -26.24 6.48
C ALA A 23 -10.81 -26.61 6.91
N GLU A 24 -11.22 -26.25 8.12
CA GLU A 24 -12.60 -26.42 8.60
C GLU A 24 -13.60 -25.49 7.88
N PHE A 25 -13.23 -24.24 7.61
CA PHE A 25 -14.02 -23.29 6.82
C PHE A 25 -14.14 -23.74 5.37
N ALA A 26 -13.04 -24.16 4.74
CA ALA A 26 -13.01 -24.70 3.38
C ALA A 26 -13.84 -25.99 3.25
N ALA A 27 -13.94 -26.79 4.32
CA ALA A 27 -14.82 -27.97 4.37
C ALA A 27 -16.32 -27.62 4.43
N ARG A 28 -16.67 -26.37 4.78
CA ARG A 28 -18.06 -25.86 4.87
C ARG A 28 -18.43 -24.89 3.73
N SER A 29 -17.46 -24.53 2.87
CA SER A 29 -17.63 -23.58 1.76
C SER A 29 -17.61 -24.33 0.41
N PRO A 30 -18.29 -23.85 -0.64
CA PRO A 30 -18.26 -24.49 -1.96
C PRO A 30 -16.82 -24.68 -2.47
N LEU A 31 -16.59 -25.77 -3.21
CA LEU A 31 -15.31 -26.38 -3.64
C LEU A 31 -14.21 -25.45 -4.25
N ALA A 32 -14.46 -24.16 -4.43
CA ALA A 32 -13.48 -23.19 -4.95
C ALA A 32 -12.44 -22.70 -3.91
N PHE A 33 -12.69 -22.88 -2.61
CA PHE A 33 -11.75 -22.45 -1.55
C PHE A 33 -10.65 -23.47 -1.20
N ALA A 34 -10.78 -24.72 -1.66
CA ALA A 34 -10.02 -25.86 -1.12
C ALA A 34 -8.59 -26.06 -1.70
N LEU A 35 -8.11 -25.20 -2.60
CA LEU A 35 -6.85 -25.43 -3.34
C LEU A 35 -5.83 -24.28 -3.32
N ALA A 36 -6.01 -23.26 -2.47
CA ALA A 36 -4.98 -22.23 -2.32
C ALA A 36 -3.79 -22.79 -1.51
N PRO A 37 -2.57 -22.92 -2.08
CA PRO A 37 -1.40 -23.28 -1.30
C PRO A 37 -1.13 -22.20 -0.24
N PRO A 38 -0.60 -22.56 0.94
CA PRO A 38 -0.20 -21.57 1.94
C PRO A 38 0.79 -20.58 1.32
N VAL A 39 0.64 -19.29 1.63
CA VAL A 39 1.56 -18.23 1.17
C VAL A 39 2.97 -18.62 1.60
N ALA A 40 3.90 -18.70 0.65
CA ALA A 40 5.29 -19.01 0.94
C ALA A 40 5.85 -17.92 1.86
N THR A 41 6.38 -18.29 3.02
CA THR A 41 7.00 -17.33 3.93
C THR A 41 8.37 -16.95 3.40
N HIS A 42 8.68 -15.65 3.48
CA HIS A 42 10.00 -15.12 3.10
C HIS A 42 10.76 -14.69 4.36
N PRO A 43 12.07 -14.94 4.48
CA PRO A 43 12.84 -14.39 5.59
C PRO A 43 12.87 -12.86 5.56
N PHE A 44 13.11 -12.25 6.71
CA PHE A 44 13.69 -10.92 6.76
C PHE A 44 15.22 -11.02 6.81
N ASP A 45 15.92 -10.08 6.18
CA ASP A 45 17.38 -9.95 6.28
C ASP A 45 17.79 -8.47 6.19
N LEU A 46 19.08 -8.21 6.32
CA LEU A 46 19.71 -6.90 6.25
C LEU A 46 19.88 -6.44 4.80
N LEU A 47 19.43 -5.22 4.50
CA LEU A 47 19.73 -4.54 3.24
C LEU A 47 21.22 -4.24 3.12
N PHE A 48 21.86 -3.88 4.24
CA PHE A 48 23.26 -3.45 4.29
C PHE A 48 24.07 -4.34 5.23
N PRO A 49 24.29 -5.63 4.89
CA PRO A 49 24.93 -6.58 5.79
C PRO A 49 26.38 -6.19 6.15
N SER A 50 27.10 -5.50 5.25
CA SER A 50 28.46 -5.01 5.50
C SER A 50 28.55 -4.01 6.65
N LEU A 51 27.48 -3.28 6.95
CA LEU A 51 27.47 -2.33 8.08
C LEU A 51 27.46 -3.03 9.44
N GLN A 52 27.20 -4.35 9.49
CA GLN A 52 27.20 -5.10 10.74
C GLN A 52 28.61 -5.46 11.24
N GLU A 53 29.62 -5.37 10.38
CA GLU A 53 31.00 -5.81 10.67
C GLU A 53 31.76 -4.82 11.55
N ASP A 54 31.41 -3.53 11.46
CA ASP A 54 32.00 -2.47 12.27
C ASP A 54 30.98 -1.96 13.29
N GLU A 55 31.30 -2.12 14.57
CA GLU A 55 30.49 -1.64 15.67
C GLU A 55 30.30 -0.12 15.65
N ALA A 56 31.17 0.66 15.00
CA ALA A 56 30.99 2.10 14.83
C ALA A 56 29.74 2.44 14.00
N ASN A 57 29.32 1.55 13.10
CA ASN A 57 28.14 1.75 12.26
C ASN A 57 26.82 1.54 13.00
N LEU A 58 26.82 0.88 14.16
CA LEU A 58 25.62 0.52 14.91
C LEU A 58 25.31 1.55 16.02
N LEU A 59 24.27 1.35 16.82
CA LEU A 59 24.13 2.08 18.09
C LEU A 59 25.08 1.50 19.15
N PRO A 60 25.62 2.31 20.08
CA PRO A 60 26.47 1.82 21.16
C PRO A 60 25.74 0.75 22.00
N ARG A 61 26.44 -0.30 22.41
CA ARG A 61 25.92 -1.33 23.31
C ARG A 61 26.22 -1.01 24.78
N LEU A 62 25.76 0.16 25.23
CA LEU A 62 25.92 0.62 26.61
C LEU A 62 24.73 0.14 27.48
N PRO A 63 24.93 -0.12 28.79
CA PRO A 63 23.85 -0.54 29.69
C PRO A 63 22.64 0.40 29.73
N ASP A 64 22.84 1.69 29.48
CA ASP A 64 21.79 2.72 29.49
C ASP A 64 21.20 3.05 28.12
N THR A 65 21.64 2.39 27.04
CA THR A 65 21.16 2.64 25.67
C THR A 65 19.65 2.46 25.55
N PRO A 66 19.02 1.38 26.08
CA PRO A 66 17.56 1.24 26.06
C PRO A 66 16.84 2.39 26.78
N ALA A 67 17.40 2.89 27.89
CA ALA A 67 16.83 4.01 28.63
C ALA A 67 16.91 5.33 27.84
N LYS A 68 18.04 5.60 27.17
CA LYS A 68 18.21 6.75 26.27
C LYS A 68 17.23 6.70 25.09
N LEU A 69 17.04 5.53 24.47
CA LEU A 69 16.07 5.32 23.39
C LEU A 69 14.63 5.55 23.86
N LYS A 70 14.27 5.06 25.07
CA LYS A 70 12.97 5.34 25.69
C LYS A 70 12.78 6.84 25.86
N ARG A 71 13.75 7.56 26.44
CA ARG A 71 13.68 9.01 26.63
C ARG A 71 13.47 9.75 25.30
N LEU A 72 14.23 9.39 24.27
CA LEU A 72 14.07 9.97 22.93
C LEU A 72 12.66 9.72 22.39
N GLY A 73 12.20 8.46 22.39
CA GLY A 73 10.86 8.09 21.90
C GLY A 73 9.73 8.74 22.70
N GLN A 74 9.90 8.90 24.00
CA GLN A 74 8.96 9.59 24.87
C GLN A 74 8.84 11.10 24.54
N ALA A 75 9.89 11.70 23.99
CA ALA A 75 9.96 13.10 23.58
C ALA A 75 9.53 13.34 22.12
N MET A 76 9.26 12.29 21.32
CA MET A 76 8.74 12.38 19.94
C MET A 76 7.24 12.72 19.89
N THR A 77 6.79 13.68 20.70
CA THR A 77 5.39 14.16 20.75
C THR A 77 5.30 15.59 20.24
N ASP A 78 4.13 15.95 19.74
CA ASP A 78 3.79 17.31 19.30
C ASP A 78 2.92 18.06 20.33
N ASP A 79 2.78 19.38 20.15
CA ASP A 79 1.87 20.27 20.88
C ASP A 79 0.55 20.53 20.12
N ASP A 80 0.18 19.61 19.21
CA ASP A 80 -1.04 19.65 18.39
C ASP A 80 -1.17 20.87 17.45
N ARG A 81 -0.04 21.43 17.00
CA ARG A 81 -0.01 22.46 15.94
C ARG A 81 0.42 21.84 14.61
N PRO A 82 -0.55 21.44 13.75
CA PRO A 82 -0.21 20.74 12.52
C PRO A 82 0.40 21.69 11.49
N ASP A 83 1.64 21.43 11.10
CA ASP A 83 2.18 21.89 9.83
C ASP A 83 1.80 20.89 8.73
N ASP A 84 1.13 21.38 7.71
CA ASP A 84 0.71 20.56 6.58
C ASP A 84 1.88 20.30 5.62
N SER A 85 1.95 19.07 5.13
CA SER A 85 2.78 18.67 3.99
C SER A 85 2.07 18.99 2.67
N PRO A 86 2.75 18.93 1.51
CA PRO A 86 2.06 19.00 0.21
C PRO A 86 1.27 17.73 -0.14
N ILE A 87 1.32 16.68 0.69
CA ILE A 87 0.79 15.35 0.41
C ILE A 87 -0.66 15.26 0.93
N PRO A 88 -1.65 14.80 0.13
CA PRO A 88 -3.00 14.58 0.64
C PRO A 88 -3.05 13.51 1.75
N ALA A 89 -3.92 13.69 2.74
CA ALA A 89 -3.99 12.82 3.92
C ALA A 89 -4.27 11.34 3.58
N ALA A 90 -4.97 11.06 2.47
CA ALA A 90 -5.22 9.69 2.00
C ALA A 90 -3.92 8.90 1.75
N TYR A 91 -2.80 9.56 1.41
CA TYR A 91 -1.55 8.86 1.10
C TYR A 91 -0.85 8.29 2.35
N THR A 92 -1.12 8.82 3.54
CA THR A 92 -0.70 8.18 4.81
C THR A 92 -1.26 6.76 4.88
N TYR A 93 -2.54 6.63 4.54
CA TYR A 93 -3.29 5.38 4.63
C TYR A 93 -3.07 4.47 3.41
N LEU A 94 -2.81 5.04 2.22
CA LEU A 94 -2.28 4.26 1.10
C LEU A 94 -0.94 3.61 1.46
N GLY A 95 -0.05 4.33 2.14
CA GLY A 95 1.23 3.79 2.63
C GLY A 95 1.04 2.62 3.58
N GLN A 96 0.07 2.71 4.49
CA GLN A 96 -0.30 1.62 5.39
C GLN A 96 -0.91 0.42 4.64
N PHE A 97 -1.80 0.65 3.67
CA PHE A 97 -2.35 -0.41 2.83
C PHE A 97 -1.24 -1.16 2.06
N ILE A 98 -0.26 -0.43 1.53
CA ILE A 98 0.93 -1.01 0.88
C ILE A 98 1.75 -1.85 1.88
N ASP A 99 1.96 -1.37 3.11
CA ASP A 99 2.67 -2.14 4.16
C ASP A 99 1.96 -3.46 4.43
N HIS A 100 0.63 -3.45 4.53
CA HIS A 100 -0.17 -4.64 4.77
C HIS A 100 -0.09 -5.66 3.63
N ASP A 101 0.12 -5.19 2.39
CA ASP A 101 0.31 -6.03 1.20
C ASP A 101 1.68 -6.72 1.14
N ILE A 102 2.71 -6.15 1.77
CA ILE A 102 4.10 -6.60 1.57
C ILE A 102 4.80 -7.10 2.84
N THR A 103 4.35 -6.73 4.03
CA THR A 103 4.95 -7.15 5.30
C THR A 103 3.93 -7.75 6.28
N LEU A 104 4.25 -8.90 6.88
CA LEU A 104 3.56 -9.46 8.04
C LEU A 104 4.55 -10.31 8.84
N GLU A 105 5.06 -9.75 9.93
CA GLU A 105 6.03 -10.43 10.79
C GLU A 105 5.39 -11.61 11.56
N VAL A 106 6.10 -12.73 11.57
CA VAL A 106 5.82 -13.89 12.41
C VAL A 106 6.89 -14.02 13.46
N ASP A 107 6.44 -14.16 14.71
CA ASP A 107 7.28 -14.50 15.84
C ASP A 107 7.09 -15.98 16.20
N ASP A 108 8.18 -16.70 16.42
CA ASP A 108 8.15 -17.98 17.11
C ASP A 108 8.13 -17.72 18.63
N ARG A 109 6.93 -17.48 19.16
CA ARG A 109 6.73 -17.18 20.59
C ARG A 109 7.11 -18.35 21.50
N ALA A 110 6.98 -19.59 21.01
CA ALA A 110 7.33 -20.79 21.76
C ALA A 110 8.86 -20.93 21.95
N ALA A 111 9.64 -20.50 20.96
CA ALA A 111 11.09 -20.42 21.06
C ALA A 111 11.62 -19.10 21.68
N GLY A 112 10.76 -18.09 21.90
CA GLY A 112 11.16 -16.75 22.35
C GLY A 112 11.90 -15.95 21.26
N LEU A 113 11.67 -16.29 19.99
CA LEU A 113 12.41 -15.82 18.82
C LEU A 113 11.49 -14.96 17.92
N GLY A 114 11.93 -13.74 17.59
CA GLY A 114 11.15 -12.71 16.89
C GLY A 114 11.73 -11.32 17.15
N SER A 115 11.13 -10.24 16.63
CA SER A 115 11.61 -8.87 16.95
C SER A 115 11.42 -8.51 18.41
N GLY A 116 10.66 -9.31 19.16
CA GLY A 116 10.51 -9.27 20.60
C GLY A 116 9.20 -8.63 21.02
N GLY A 117 8.44 -9.34 21.85
CA GLY A 117 7.26 -8.80 22.51
C GLY A 117 7.59 -7.66 23.47
N MET A 118 6.58 -6.96 23.95
CA MET A 118 6.76 -5.75 24.76
C MET A 118 7.57 -5.99 26.04
N ALA A 119 7.44 -7.16 26.68
CA ALA A 119 8.23 -7.51 27.85
C ALA A 119 9.74 -7.50 27.55
N VAL A 120 10.13 -8.02 26.38
CA VAL A 120 11.54 -8.06 25.93
C VAL A 120 12.02 -6.67 25.53
N LEU A 121 11.23 -5.91 24.78
CA LEU A 121 11.62 -4.57 24.34
C LEU A 121 11.79 -3.61 25.51
N LEU A 122 10.94 -3.72 26.54
CA LEU A 122 10.96 -2.84 27.70
C LEU A 122 11.95 -3.26 28.79
N ASP A 123 12.57 -4.43 28.69
CA ASP A 123 13.62 -4.86 29.62
C ASP A 123 14.79 -3.86 29.61
N PRO A 124 15.15 -3.23 30.76
CA PRO A 124 16.32 -2.36 30.85
C PRO A 124 17.63 -3.04 30.45
N ALA A 125 17.73 -4.37 30.59
CA ALA A 125 18.89 -5.17 30.22
C ALA A 125 18.85 -5.69 28.77
N MET A 126 17.88 -5.25 27.95
CA MET A 126 17.76 -5.69 26.57
C MET A 126 19.01 -5.37 25.74
N THR A 127 19.51 -6.38 25.03
CA THR A 127 20.66 -6.28 24.13
C THR A 127 20.27 -6.61 22.68
N PRO A 128 21.02 -6.10 21.68
CA PRO A 128 20.79 -6.44 20.28
C PRO A 128 20.99 -7.93 20.00
N LEU A 129 20.12 -8.49 19.17
CA LEU A 129 20.22 -9.87 18.68
C LEU A 129 21.42 -10.02 17.75
N PRO A 130 22.21 -11.10 17.85
CA PRO A 130 23.27 -11.38 16.86
C PRO A 130 22.71 -11.50 15.43
N PRO A 131 23.44 -11.09 14.37
CA PRO A 131 22.95 -11.13 12.99
C PRO A 131 22.48 -12.51 12.52
N GLU A 132 23.18 -13.57 12.93
CA GLU A 132 22.83 -14.96 12.65
C GLU A 132 21.50 -15.38 13.29
N VAL A 133 21.14 -14.78 14.42
CA VAL A 133 19.83 -14.98 15.05
C VAL A 133 18.77 -14.23 14.28
N ILE A 134 18.99 -12.96 13.91
CA ILE A 134 18.04 -12.14 13.15
C ILE A 134 17.56 -12.86 11.89
N ARG A 135 18.50 -13.41 11.10
CA ARG A 135 18.20 -14.15 9.85
C ARG A 135 17.38 -15.42 10.05
N ARG A 136 17.48 -16.04 11.22
CA ARG A 136 16.78 -17.30 11.52
C ARG A 136 15.36 -17.07 12.03
N VAL A 137 15.11 -15.95 12.71
CA VAL A 137 13.94 -15.79 13.58
C VAL A 137 12.84 -14.92 12.99
N LEU A 138 13.16 -14.04 12.06
CA LEU A 138 12.18 -13.15 11.46
C LEU A 138 11.66 -13.72 10.14
N ARG A 139 10.36 -13.99 10.09
CA ARG A 139 9.67 -14.47 8.88
C ARG A 139 8.55 -13.51 8.49
N ASN A 140 8.39 -13.33 7.19
CA ASN A 140 7.32 -12.57 6.55
C ASN A 140 6.28 -13.53 5.98
N GLN A 141 5.01 -13.38 6.36
CA GLN A 141 3.88 -14.20 5.86
C GLN A 141 3.21 -13.63 4.61
N ARG A 142 3.73 -12.52 4.08
CA ARG A 142 3.29 -11.97 2.80
C ARG A 142 4.12 -12.54 1.68
N THR A 143 3.58 -12.50 0.46
CA THR A 143 4.33 -12.83 -0.77
C THR A 143 5.54 -11.92 -0.95
N ALA A 144 5.58 -10.79 -0.22
CA ALA A 144 6.58 -9.75 -0.34
C ALA A 144 6.72 -9.30 -1.81
N ARG A 145 5.56 -9.10 -2.46
CA ARG A 145 5.39 -8.58 -3.81
C ARG A 145 4.20 -7.61 -3.77
N LEU A 146 4.22 -6.61 -4.65
CA LEU A 146 3.07 -5.73 -4.84
C LEU A 146 2.05 -6.39 -5.77
N ASP A 147 1.34 -7.37 -5.23
CA ASP A 147 0.45 -8.27 -5.99
C ASP A 147 -0.99 -8.35 -5.45
N LEU A 148 -1.32 -7.50 -4.47
CA LEU A 148 -2.63 -7.42 -3.82
C LEU A 148 -2.99 -8.73 -3.11
N ASP A 149 -2.01 -9.42 -2.49
CA ASP A 149 -2.29 -10.59 -1.65
C ASP A 149 -3.17 -10.26 -0.45
N SER A 150 -3.09 -9.01 0.05
CA SER A 150 -3.91 -8.51 1.16
C SER A 150 -5.38 -8.36 0.79
N LEU A 151 -5.68 -8.22 -0.51
CA LEU A 151 -7.02 -8.11 -1.08
C LEU A 151 -7.57 -9.47 -1.52
N TYR A 152 -6.77 -10.25 -2.25
CA TYR A 152 -7.20 -11.48 -2.92
C TYR A 152 -6.90 -12.75 -2.14
N GLY A 153 -6.03 -12.69 -1.13
CA GLY A 153 -5.67 -13.82 -0.29
C GLY A 153 -6.84 -14.29 0.58
N PRO A 154 -6.85 -15.56 1.01
CA PRO A 154 -7.87 -16.06 1.93
C PRO A 154 -7.81 -15.30 3.26
N PRO A 155 -8.95 -15.09 3.96
CA PRO A 155 -10.29 -15.60 3.67
C PRO A 155 -11.16 -14.73 2.73
N ALA A 156 -10.61 -13.81 1.93
CA ALA A 156 -11.41 -12.89 1.11
C ALA A 156 -12.46 -13.62 0.24
N PRO A 157 -13.78 -13.46 0.52
CA PRO A 157 -14.81 -14.23 -0.16
C PRO A 157 -15.14 -13.66 -1.53
N ARG A 158 -15.62 -14.54 -2.41
CA ARG A 158 -16.29 -14.17 -3.66
C ARG A 158 -17.76 -13.90 -3.39
N ASP A 159 -18.38 -13.14 -4.28
CA ASP A 159 -19.83 -12.97 -4.26
C ASP A 159 -20.51 -14.33 -4.52
N PRO A 160 -21.51 -14.73 -3.72
CA PRO A 160 -22.18 -16.01 -3.88
C PRO A 160 -22.98 -16.13 -5.18
N ASP A 161 -23.43 -15.00 -5.73
CA ASP A 161 -24.22 -14.98 -6.96
C ASP A 161 -23.34 -14.86 -8.23
N ASP A 162 -22.11 -14.39 -8.07
CA ASP A 162 -21.12 -14.27 -9.15
C ASP A 162 -19.70 -14.50 -8.62
N ALA A 163 -19.16 -15.70 -8.87
CA ALA A 163 -17.84 -16.11 -8.38
C ALA A 163 -16.67 -15.28 -8.93
N ASP A 164 -16.90 -14.50 -10.01
CA ASP A 164 -15.90 -13.56 -10.54
C ASP A 164 -15.90 -12.22 -9.79
N ARG A 165 -16.90 -11.93 -8.96
CA ARG A 165 -16.94 -10.72 -8.11
C ARG A 165 -16.36 -10.98 -6.73
N MET A 166 -15.81 -9.92 -6.14
CA MET A 166 -15.53 -9.84 -4.71
C MET A 166 -16.82 -9.55 -3.94
N LEU A 167 -16.99 -10.17 -2.78
CA LEU A 167 -18.10 -9.81 -1.89
C LEU A 167 -17.85 -8.42 -1.25
N ILE A 168 -18.88 -7.59 -1.21
CA ILE A 168 -18.85 -6.27 -0.53
C ILE A 168 -19.86 -6.32 0.63
N GLY A 169 -19.45 -5.80 1.79
CA GLY A 169 -20.32 -5.70 2.96
C GLY A 169 -21.25 -4.49 2.87
N ARG A 170 -22.37 -4.57 3.60
CA ARG A 170 -23.35 -3.50 3.68
C ARG A 170 -23.17 -2.73 4.99
N VAL A 171 -23.42 -1.42 4.96
CA VAL A 171 -23.41 -0.57 6.15
C VAL A 171 -24.63 -0.85 7.04
N HIS A 172 -24.52 -0.46 8.31
CA HIS A 172 -25.64 -0.42 9.23
C HIS A 172 -26.42 0.89 9.05
N GLU A 173 -27.72 0.77 8.76
CA GLU A 173 -28.65 1.91 8.67
C GLU A 173 -28.97 2.44 10.07
N ILE A 174 -28.83 3.75 10.28
CA ILE A 174 -29.11 4.36 11.58
C ILE A 174 -30.59 4.69 11.64
N THR A 175 -31.37 3.85 12.33
CA THR A 175 -32.75 4.20 12.66
C THR A 175 -32.74 5.17 13.85
N LEU A 176 -33.06 6.45 13.58
CA LEU A 176 -33.26 7.44 14.64
C LEU A 176 -34.55 7.09 15.39
N GLN A 177 -34.47 6.28 16.45
CA GLN A 177 -35.49 6.33 17.49
C GLN A 177 -35.23 7.59 18.32
N ASP A 178 -36.03 8.63 18.06
CA ASP A 178 -36.23 9.89 18.81
C ASP A 178 -35.18 10.23 19.91
N PRO A 179 -34.26 11.18 19.71
CA PRO A 179 -33.46 11.71 20.82
C PRO A 179 -34.21 12.83 21.57
N PRO A 180 -34.15 12.89 22.91
CA PRO A 180 -34.62 14.03 23.71
C PRO A 180 -33.68 15.26 23.60
N ASN A 181 -33.02 15.46 22.46
CA ASN A 181 -32.06 16.54 22.25
C ASN A 181 -32.53 17.49 21.12
N PRO A 182 -32.83 18.77 21.43
CA PRO A 182 -33.40 19.72 20.47
C PRO A 182 -32.43 20.23 19.39
N ASN A 183 -31.21 19.70 19.28
CA ASN A 183 -30.29 20.01 18.16
C ASN A 183 -29.63 18.74 17.57
N PRO A 184 -30.18 18.13 16.50
CA PRO A 184 -29.41 17.22 15.68
C PRO A 184 -29.40 17.70 14.21
N PRO A 185 -28.32 18.30 13.67
CA PRO A 185 -28.12 18.32 12.22
C PRO A 185 -27.54 16.96 11.80
N PRO A 186 -28.02 16.35 10.72
CA PRO A 186 -28.30 14.92 10.68
C PRO A 186 -27.03 14.08 10.77
N LEU A 187 -27.08 13.00 11.56
CA LEU A 187 -26.22 11.82 11.34
C LEU A 187 -26.74 11.11 10.09
N ALA A 188 -26.65 11.78 8.94
CA ALA A 188 -27.12 11.24 7.68
C ALA A 188 -26.00 10.51 6.97
N ARG A 189 -26.38 9.50 6.21
CA ARG A 189 -25.52 8.94 5.17
C ARG A 189 -25.03 10.06 4.24
N PRO A 190 -23.71 10.17 3.97
CA PRO A 190 -23.19 11.14 3.02
C PRO A 190 -23.84 10.99 1.65
N LYS A 191 -24.05 12.13 0.97
CA LYS A 191 -24.80 12.17 -0.29
C LYS A 191 -24.14 11.29 -1.36
N GLY A 192 -24.94 10.47 -2.03
CA GLY A 192 -24.49 9.62 -3.13
C GLY A 192 -23.77 8.34 -2.72
N LYS A 193 -23.76 7.98 -1.42
CA LYS A 193 -23.22 6.70 -0.94
C LYS A 193 -24.32 5.64 -0.87
N SER A 194 -24.04 4.45 -1.42
CA SER A 194 -24.93 3.28 -1.38
C SER A 194 -24.78 2.48 -0.08
N ASP A 195 -25.56 1.41 0.07
CA ASP A 195 -25.43 0.49 1.22
C ASP A 195 -24.10 -0.27 1.21
N ASP A 196 -23.56 -0.56 0.03
CA ASP A 196 -22.38 -1.41 -0.15
C ASP A 196 -21.09 -0.65 0.18
N ASN A 197 -20.92 -0.15 1.40
CA ASN A 197 -19.75 0.62 1.84
C ASN A 197 -19.14 0.08 3.14
N ASP A 198 -19.27 -1.21 3.41
CA ASP A 198 -18.52 -1.88 4.48
C ASP A 198 -17.74 -3.08 3.94
N LEU A 199 -16.84 -3.60 4.76
CA LEU A 199 -16.19 -4.89 4.51
C LEU A 199 -17.19 -6.02 4.76
N PRO A 200 -17.11 -7.15 4.03
CA PRO A 200 -17.83 -8.36 4.42
C PRO A 200 -17.38 -8.79 5.81
N ARG A 201 -18.31 -9.15 6.70
CA ARG A 201 -18.04 -9.48 8.11
C ARG A 201 -18.59 -10.85 8.47
N GLU A 202 -17.92 -11.51 9.39
CA GLU A 202 -18.48 -12.63 10.16
C GLU A 202 -19.74 -12.17 10.94
N PRO A 203 -20.65 -13.07 11.32
CA PRO A 203 -21.72 -12.74 12.25
C PRO A 203 -21.19 -12.48 13.66
N ARG A 204 -22.08 -12.10 14.58
CA ARG A 204 -21.74 -11.98 16.00
C ARG A 204 -21.19 -13.30 16.56
N ASN A 205 -20.22 -13.20 17.46
CA ASN A 205 -19.55 -14.35 18.06
C ASN A 205 -19.20 -14.10 19.53
N ALA A 206 -19.25 -15.14 20.36
CA ALA A 206 -18.81 -15.05 21.75
C ALA A 206 -17.29 -14.89 21.88
N ASP A 207 -16.53 -15.34 20.88
CA ASP A 207 -15.08 -15.13 20.79
C ASP A 207 -14.80 -13.77 20.11
N PRO A 208 -14.21 -12.80 20.82
CA PRO A 208 -13.91 -11.48 20.28
C PRO A 208 -12.95 -11.49 19.08
N ARG A 209 -12.29 -12.61 18.76
CA ARG A 209 -11.46 -12.74 17.55
C ARG A 209 -12.29 -12.86 16.28
N PHE A 210 -13.49 -13.44 16.38
CA PHE A 210 -14.35 -13.73 15.24
C PHE A 210 -15.60 -12.83 15.21
N ASP A 211 -15.96 -12.19 16.33
CA ASP A 211 -17.16 -11.36 16.45
C ASP A 211 -17.20 -10.18 15.45
N ARG A 212 -17.88 -10.31 14.32
CA ARG A 212 -17.92 -9.29 13.25
C ARG A 212 -16.57 -9.00 12.58
N ALA A 213 -15.65 -9.97 12.64
CA ALA A 213 -14.34 -9.85 11.98
C ALA A 213 -14.49 -9.68 10.47
N ALA A 214 -13.69 -8.79 9.88
CA ALA A 214 -13.68 -8.59 8.44
C ALA A 214 -13.16 -9.84 7.71
N LEU A 215 -13.91 -10.29 6.72
CA LEU A 215 -13.59 -11.42 5.84
C LEU A 215 -12.74 -10.94 4.67
N ILE A 216 -11.45 -10.68 4.91
CA ILE A 216 -10.52 -10.12 3.93
C ILE A 216 -9.12 -10.72 4.03
N GLY A 217 -8.30 -10.61 2.99
CA GLY A 217 -6.98 -11.26 2.90
C GLY A 217 -5.93 -10.75 3.88
N ASP A 218 -6.06 -9.52 4.37
CA ASP A 218 -5.34 -9.01 5.54
C ASP A 218 -6.30 -8.38 6.53
N PRO A 219 -6.51 -8.98 7.73
CA PRO A 219 -7.42 -8.42 8.72
C PRO A 219 -6.98 -7.05 9.24
N ARG A 220 -5.70 -6.67 9.13
CA ARG A 220 -5.21 -5.31 9.49
C ARG A 220 -5.80 -4.22 8.59
N ASN A 221 -6.37 -4.57 7.44
CA ASN A 221 -7.10 -3.62 6.63
C ASN A 221 -8.47 -3.22 7.23
N ASP A 222 -8.91 -3.79 8.35
CA ASP A 222 -10.02 -3.30 9.18
C ASP A 222 -9.53 -2.55 10.44
N GLU A 223 -8.27 -2.08 10.49
CA GLU A 223 -7.72 -1.46 11.70
C GLU A 223 -8.26 -0.07 12.01
N ASN A 224 -8.52 0.74 10.98
CA ASN A 224 -9.15 2.04 11.09
C ASN A 224 -10.05 2.28 9.88
N THR A 225 -11.05 3.14 10.03
CA THR A 225 -12.10 3.34 9.02
C THR A 225 -11.56 3.82 7.67
N ILE A 226 -10.46 4.60 7.62
CA ILE A 226 -9.90 5.06 6.33
C ILE A 226 -9.31 3.88 5.55
N ILE A 227 -8.60 2.97 6.22
CA ILE A 227 -8.04 1.77 5.58
C ILE A 227 -9.16 0.80 5.18
N SER A 228 -10.17 0.58 6.02
CA SER A 228 -11.28 -0.32 5.67
C SER A 228 -12.05 0.20 4.46
N GLN A 229 -12.31 1.51 4.40
CA GLN A 229 -12.93 2.14 3.23
C GLN A 229 -12.02 2.10 1.99
N LEU A 230 -10.70 2.21 2.14
CA LEU A 230 -9.76 2.06 1.03
C LEU A 230 -9.83 0.63 0.48
N HIS A 231 -9.85 -0.37 1.36
CA HIS A 231 -10.00 -1.77 0.98
C HIS A 231 -11.33 -2.03 0.24
N VAL A 232 -12.45 -1.48 0.74
CA VAL A 232 -13.75 -1.50 0.03
C VAL A 232 -13.63 -0.89 -1.37
N ALA A 233 -12.88 0.21 -1.53
CA ALA A 233 -12.66 0.81 -2.84
C ALA A 233 -11.93 -0.13 -3.81
N PHE A 234 -10.94 -0.90 -3.35
CA PHE A 234 -10.28 -1.92 -4.18
C PHE A 234 -11.24 -3.08 -4.56
N LEU A 235 -12.09 -3.55 -3.64
CA LEU A 235 -13.13 -4.55 -3.94
C LEU A 235 -14.09 -4.03 -5.02
N LYS A 236 -14.56 -2.79 -4.88
CA LYS A 236 -15.42 -2.12 -5.85
C LYS A 236 -14.73 -1.90 -7.19
N ALA A 237 -13.47 -1.49 -7.21
CA ALA A 237 -12.69 -1.32 -8.43
C ALA A 237 -12.57 -2.64 -9.20
N HIS A 238 -12.31 -3.75 -8.50
CA HIS A 238 -12.31 -5.07 -9.12
C HIS A 238 -13.68 -5.42 -9.71
N ASN A 239 -14.76 -5.30 -8.93
CA ASN A 239 -16.11 -5.60 -9.40
C ASN A 239 -16.51 -4.71 -10.59
N LYS A 240 -16.02 -3.48 -10.63
CA LYS A 240 -16.25 -2.57 -11.75
C LYS A 240 -15.58 -3.04 -13.06
N LEU A 241 -14.47 -3.76 -12.95
CA LEU A 241 -13.83 -4.40 -14.10
C LEU A 241 -14.61 -5.64 -14.56
N ILE A 242 -15.19 -6.40 -13.63
CA ILE A 242 -16.09 -7.52 -13.95
C ILE A 242 -17.35 -7.02 -14.69
N ASP A 243 -17.95 -5.93 -14.20
CA ASP A 243 -19.08 -5.26 -14.88
C ASP A 243 -18.75 -4.83 -16.32
N GLN A 244 -17.46 -4.66 -16.64
CA GLN A 244 -16.97 -4.30 -17.99
C GLN A 244 -16.66 -5.53 -18.86
N GLY A 245 -16.97 -6.74 -18.37
CA GLY A 245 -16.81 -8.00 -19.09
C GLY A 245 -15.46 -8.68 -18.91
N LEU A 246 -14.63 -8.25 -17.95
CA LEU A 246 -13.37 -8.94 -17.65
C LEU A 246 -13.64 -10.19 -16.82
N SER A 247 -12.89 -11.26 -17.10
CA SER A 247 -12.81 -12.42 -16.20
C SER A 247 -12.17 -12.03 -14.86
N PHE A 248 -12.40 -12.80 -13.80
CA PHE A 248 -11.71 -12.59 -12.51
C PHE A 248 -10.18 -12.46 -12.67
N ARG A 249 -9.58 -13.36 -13.46
CA ARG A 249 -8.14 -13.38 -13.71
C ARG A 249 -7.67 -12.07 -14.36
N ASP A 250 -8.39 -11.60 -15.38
CA ASP A 250 -8.01 -10.38 -16.09
C ASP A 250 -8.27 -9.12 -15.27
N ALA A 251 -9.38 -9.05 -14.54
CA ALA A 251 -9.68 -7.95 -13.61
C ALA A 251 -8.61 -7.86 -12.51
N ARG A 252 -8.21 -8.99 -11.92
CA ARG A 252 -7.12 -9.07 -10.94
C ARG A 252 -5.80 -8.57 -11.52
N ARG A 253 -5.42 -9.04 -12.71
CA ARG A 253 -4.19 -8.62 -13.40
C ARG A 253 -4.20 -7.11 -13.70
N VAL A 254 -5.27 -6.60 -14.30
CA VAL A 254 -5.40 -5.18 -14.66
C VAL A 254 -5.36 -4.31 -13.41
N LEU A 255 -6.12 -4.63 -12.37
CA LEU A 255 -6.11 -3.86 -11.12
C LEU A 255 -4.74 -3.86 -10.44
N ARG A 256 -4.06 -5.02 -10.41
CA ARG A 256 -2.70 -5.16 -9.86
C ARG A 256 -1.70 -4.26 -10.60
N GLN A 257 -1.73 -4.24 -11.92
CA GLN A 257 -0.82 -3.41 -12.71
C GLN A 257 -1.04 -1.91 -12.46
N HIS A 258 -2.30 -1.50 -12.35
CA HIS A 258 -2.65 -0.11 -12.03
C HIS A 258 -2.29 0.25 -10.58
N TYR A 259 -2.46 -0.66 -9.64
CA TYR A 259 -1.95 -0.51 -8.28
C TYR A 259 -0.44 -0.33 -8.26
N GLN A 260 0.33 -1.14 -8.98
CA GLN A 260 1.79 -0.96 -9.10
C GLN A 260 2.14 0.41 -9.68
N HIS A 261 1.38 0.89 -10.66
CA HIS A 261 1.57 2.23 -11.21
C HIS A 261 1.27 3.32 -10.18
N VAL A 262 0.18 3.20 -9.40
CA VAL A 262 -0.12 4.10 -8.27
C VAL A 262 1.03 4.08 -7.27
N VAL A 263 1.56 2.92 -6.90
CA VAL A 263 2.67 2.80 -5.94
C VAL A 263 3.91 3.53 -6.46
N VAL A 264 4.31 3.31 -7.71
CA VAL A 264 5.58 3.84 -8.25
C VAL A 264 5.47 5.28 -8.73
N GLN A 265 4.44 5.61 -9.48
CA GLN A 265 4.33 6.90 -10.18
C GLN A 265 3.56 7.96 -9.39
N ASP A 266 2.77 7.55 -8.39
CA ASP A 266 1.97 8.47 -7.58
C ASP A 266 2.44 8.51 -6.12
N PHE A 267 2.38 7.38 -5.40
CA PHE A 267 2.79 7.29 -4.00
C PHE A 267 4.29 7.56 -3.81
N LEU A 268 5.18 6.77 -4.41
CA LEU A 268 6.63 6.95 -4.25
C LEU A 268 7.10 8.36 -4.64
N LYS A 269 6.56 8.94 -5.72
CA LYS A 269 6.95 10.28 -6.19
C LYS A 269 6.45 11.42 -5.30
N ARG A 270 5.50 11.15 -4.40
CA ARG A 270 5.07 12.08 -3.34
C ARG A 270 5.88 11.91 -2.07
N ILE A 271 6.17 10.66 -1.71
CA ILE A 271 6.82 10.31 -0.44
C ILE A 271 8.34 10.45 -0.49
N ALA A 272 8.98 10.12 -1.61
CA ALA A 272 10.43 10.08 -1.78
C ALA A 272 10.92 11.12 -2.80
N ASP A 273 12.23 11.36 -2.82
CA ASP A 273 12.87 12.18 -3.85
C ASP A 273 12.62 11.54 -5.23
N LYS A 274 11.95 12.29 -6.11
CA LYS A 274 11.55 11.84 -7.44
C LYS A 274 12.75 11.38 -8.27
N LYS A 275 13.91 12.03 -8.14
CA LYS A 275 15.11 11.68 -8.91
C LYS A 275 15.64 10.31 -8.49
N ILE A 276 15.60 9.99 -7.20
CA ILE A 276 16.01 8.68 -6.68
C ILE A 276 15.03 7.59 -7.15
N VAL A 277 13.72 7.87 -7.09
CA VAL A 277 12.70 6.94 -7.60
C VAL A 277 12.89 6.68 -9.09
N ASP A 278 13.03 7.74 -9.89
CA ASP A 278 13.24 7.63 -11.33
C ASP A 278 14.53 6.89 -11.67
N ASP A 279 15.62 7.13 -10.94
CA ASP A 279 16.90 6.42 -11.09
C ASP A 279 16.75 4.92 -10.88
N VAL A 280 16.12 4.48 -9.79
CA VAL A 280 15.89 3.04 -9.50
C VAL A 280 14.97 2.39 -10.54
N VAL A 281 13.96 3.12 -11.03
CA VAL A 281 13.06 2.64 -12.08
C VAL A 281 13.80 2.49 -13.42
N VAL A 282 14.63 3.46 -13.80
CA VAL A 282 15.31 3.49 -15.10
C VAL A 282 16.54 2.59 -15.12
N HIS A 283 17.43 2.73 -14.14
CA HIS A 283 18.73 2.06 -14.10
C HIS A 283 18.72 0.74 -13.32
N GLY A 284 17.62 0.43 -12.64
CA GLY A 284 17.50 -0.77 -11.82
C GLY A 284 17.89 -0.55 -10.37
N ASN A 285 17.63 -1.58 -9.58
CA ASN A 285 18.00 -1.60 -8.17
C ASN A 285 19.51 -1.74 -7.99
N LYS A 286 20.10 -0.89 -7.16
CA LYS A 286 21.54 -0.93 -6.83
C LYS A 286 21.81 -1.67 -5.54
N TRP A 287 20.96 -1.48 -4.54
CA TRP A 287 21.19 -1.98 -3.17
C TRP A 287 20.35 -3.21 -2.82
N PHE A 288 19.19 -3.37 -3.47
CA PHE A 288 18.30 -4.51 -3.23
C PHE A 288 18.23 -5.39 -4.47
N ASN A 289 18.61 -6.66 -4.39
CA ASN A 289 18.47 -7.57 -5.53
C ASN A 289 17.08 -8.25 -5.52
N PRO A 290 16.12 -7.84 -6.37
CA PRO A 290 14.76 -8.41 -6.38
C PRO A 290 14.70 -9.86 -6.88
N HIS A 291 15.78 -10.34 -7.48
CA HIS A 291 15.91 -11.68 -8.03
C HIS A 291 16.88 -12.57 -7.24
N ALA A 292 17.38 -12.10 -6.10
CA ALA A 292 18.17 -12.93 -5.20
C ALA A 292 17.33 -14.10 -4.67
N GLU A 293 17.97 -15.26 -4.54
CA GLU A 293 17.43 -16.41 -3.84
C GLU A 293 18.43 -16.88 -2.77
N PRO A 294 18.02 -17.06 -1.50
CA PRO A 294 16.65 -16.83 -1.00
C PRO A 294 16.26 -15.34 -1.03
N PHE A 295 15.06 -15.06 -1.51
CA PHE A 295 14.48 -13.72 -1.47
C PHE A 295 14.09 -13.32 -0.04
N PHE A 296 14.25 -12.04 0.32
CA PHE A 296 13.96 -11.54 1.66
C PHE A 296 13.32 -10.14 1.65
N MET A 297 12.63 -9.81 2.75
CA MET A 297 12.18 -8.45 3.03
C MET A 297 13.23 -7.71 3.88
N PRO A 298 13.74 -6.54 3.47
CA PRO A 298 14.78 -5.87 4.24
C PRO A 298 14.29 -5.26 5.57
N ILE A 299 15.02 -5.47 6.67
CA ILE A 299 14.63 -4.95 7.99
C ILE A 299 14.81 -3.43 8.10
N GLU A 300 15.80 -2.84 7.45
CA GLU A 300 16.01 -1.39 7.37
C GLU A 300 14.82 -0.69 6.72
N PHE A 301 14.17 -1.35 5.76
CA PHE A 301 12.92 -0.90 5.18
C PHE A 301 11.76 -1.07 6.18
N ALA A 302 11.50 -2.28 6.66
CA ALA A 302 10.28 -2.61 7.43
C ALA A 302 10.23 -2.01 8.85
N VAL A 303 11.39 -1.77 9.47
CA VAL A 303 11.51 -1.35 10.88
C VAL A 303 11.98 0.11 11.01
N ALA A 304 12.56 0.70 9.97
CA ALA A 304 12.99 2.10 9.99
C ALA A 304 12.42 2.93 8.84
N ALA A 305 12.90 2.75 7.61
CA ALA A 305 12.63 3.70 6.54
C ALA A 305 11.13 3.79 6.24
N TYR A 306 10.41 2.67 6.14
CA TYR A 306 8.97 2.66 5.83
C TYR A 306 8.06 3.02 7.02
N ARG A 307 8.65 3.30 8.20
CA ARG A 307 7.93 3.80 9.39
C ARG A 307 7.78 5.33 9.39
N PHE A 308 8.09 6.01 8.28
CA PHE A 308 7.87 7.45 8.14
C PHE A 308 6.38 7.82 8.27
N GLY A 309 5.47 6.92 7.89
CA GLY A 309 4.02 7.18 7.85
C GLY A 309 3.44 7.56 9.21
N HIS A 310 4.06 7.12 10.31
CA HIS A 310 3.64 7.50 11.67
C HIS A 310 3.72 9.00 11.94
N SER A 311 4.63 9.73 11.29
CA SER A 311 4.74 11.19 11.40
C SER A 311 3.66 11.92 10.59
N MET A 312 3.20 11.32 9.49
CA MET A 312 2.21 11.88 8.57
C MET A 312 0.76 11.85 9.11
N VAL A 313 0.48 11.01 10.10
CA VAL A 313 -0.84 10.84 10.73
C VAL A 313 -1.27 12.12 11.44
N ARG A 314 -2.53 12.53 11.26
CA ARG A 314 -3.15 13.66 11.97
C ARG A 314 -3.91 13.20 13.22
N SER A 315 -4.07 14.10 14.18
CA SER A 315 -4.97 13.90 15.33
C SER A 315 -6.45 14.02 14.94
N LEU A 316 -6.77 14.83 13.93
CA LEU A 316 -8.14 15.19 13.52
C LEU A 316 -8.28 15.14 12.00
N TYR A 317 -9.43 14.68 11.53
CA TYR A 317 -9.75 14.50 10.12
C TYR A 317 -11.07 15.16 9.71
N ASP A 318 -11.05 15.83 8.56
CA ASP A 318 -12.23 16.22 7.80
C ASP A 318 -12.75 15.01 7.03
N PHE A 319 -13.38 14.10 7.76
CA PHE A 319 -13.66 12.76 7.29
C PHE A 319 -14.85 12.72 6.31
N ASN A 320 -15.93 13.44 6.61
CA ASN A 320 -17.08 13.64 5.73
C ASN A 320 -17.93 14.84 6.19
N SER A 321 -19.07 15.09 5.56
CA SER A 321 -20.04 16.15 5.89
C SER A 321 -20.56 16.13 7.33
N ASN A 322 -20.46 15.00 8.04
CA ASN A 322 -20.79 14.91 9.46
C ASN A 322 -19.63 15.37 10.37
N PHE A 323 -18.39 15.32 9.88
CA PHE A 323 -17.17 15.55 10.66
C PHE A 323 -16.21 16.52 9.94
N ARG A 324 -16.33 17.83 10.22
CA ARG A 324 -15.55 18.89 9.55
C ARG A 324 -15.06 19.95 10.52
N THR A 325 -13.75 20.08 10.66
CA THR A 325 -13.02 21.04 11.52
C THR A 325 -13.61 22.45 11.58
N ASN A 326 -14.14 22.97 10.46
CA ASN A 326 -14.66 24.34 10.36
C ASN A 326 -16.14 24.51 10.71
N THR A 327 -16.93 23.43 10.76
CA THR A 327 -18.40 23.52 10.89
C THR A 327 -19.02 22.53 11.87
N ARG A 328 -18.31 21.44 12.22
CA ARG A 328 -18.76 20.35 13.11
C ARG A 328 -17.55 19.77 13.88
N PRO A 329 -17.75 18.97 14.93
CA PRO A 329 -16.64 18.24 15.53
C PRO A 329 -15.93 17.37 14.48
N PRO A 330 -14.60 17.48 14.31
CA PRO A 330 -13.86 16.66 13.35
C PRO A 330 -13.79 15.19 13.80
N GLY A 331 -13.52 14.30 12.84
CA GLY A 331 -13.29 12.89 13.13
C GLY A 331 -11.92 12.75 13.78
N SER A 332 -11.87 12.52 15.10
CA SER A 332 -10.61 12.29 15.77
C SER A 332 -10.00 10.96 15.32
N LEU A 333 -8.67 10.87 15.36
CA LEU A 333 -7.97 9.62 15.04
C LEU A 333 -8.50 8.47 15.89
N ASP A 334 -8.76 8.70 17.18
CA ASP A 334 -9.35 7.69 18.07
C ASP A 334 -10.71 7.20 17.56
N LEU A 335 -11.58 8.08 17.08
CA LEU A 335 -12.88 7.68 16.53
C LEU A 335 -12.72 6.81 15.26
N LEU A 336 -11.71 7.07 14.43
CA LEU A 336 -11.45 6.22 13.26
C LEU A 336 -11.05 4.79 13.62
N PHE A 337 -10.48 4.55 14.80
CA PHE A 337 -10.25 3.20 15.32
C PHE A 337 -11.53 2.59 15.91
N VAL A 338 -12.40 3.42 16.49
CA VAL A 338 -13.67 2.99 17.09
C VAL A 338 -14.61 2.33 16.08
N PHE A 339 -14.77 2.91 14.89
CA PHE A 339 -15.72 2.41 13.87
C PHE A 339 -15.13 1.34 12.98
N THR A 340 -14.41 0.39 13.60
CA THR A 340 -13.97 -0.86 12.99
C THR A 340 -14.15 -2.01 13.98
N ALA A 341 -14.29 -3.23 13.48
CA ALA A 341 -14.41 -4.38 14.38
C ALA A 341 -13.05 -4.81 14.94
N LEU A 342 -11.95 -4.55 14.22
CA LEU A 342 -10.60 -4.92 14.68
C LEU A 342 -10.18 -4.14 15.94
N SER A 343 -10.45 -2.84 15.98
CA SER A 343 -9.86 -1.93 16.96
C SER A 343 -10.87 -1.31 17.93
N GLY A 344 -12.18 -1.40 17.66
CA GLY A 344 -13.16 -0.61 18.42
C GLY A 344 -14.59 -1.14 18.50
N GLN A 345 -14.81 -2.40 18.11
CA GLN A 345 -16.11 -3.09 18.19
C GLN A 345 -17.27 -2.28 17.57
N LEU A 346 -17.00 -1.53 16.49
CA LEU A 346 -17.99 -0.75 15.74
C LEU A 346 -18.80 0.27 16.59
N GLY A 347 -18.19 0.81 17.65
CA GLY A 347 -18.82 1.84 18.49
C GLY A 347 -19.39 1.37 19.82
N GLU A 348 -19.46 0.07 20.08
CA GLU A 348 -19.93 -0.48 21.37
C GLU A 348 -19.06 -0.02 22.54
N ASP A 349 -17.75 0.10 22.33
CA ASP A 349 -16.78 0.52 23.36
C ASP A 349 -17.01 1.96 23.89
N ILE A 350 -17.81 2.76 23.17
CA ILE A 350 -18.19 4.13 23.57
C ILE A 350 -19.68 4.25 23.91
N GLY A 351 -20.38 3.13 24.12
CA GLY A 351 -21.78 3.09 24.55
C GLY A 351 -22.79 3.42 23.46
N LEU A 352 -22.40 3.27 22.18
CA LEU A 352 -23.37 3.32 21.08
C LEU A 352 -24.14 2.01 20.97
N GLU A 353 -25.33 2.06 20.37
CA GLU A 353 -26.12 0.88 20.06
C GLU A 353 -25.28 -0.16 19.30
N PRO A 354 -25.37 -1.45 19.66
CA PRO A 354 -24.61 -2.52 19.02
C PRO A 354 -24.82 -2.55 17.50
N ALA A 355 -23.81 -2.14 16.73
CA ALA A 355 -23.84 -2.20 15.26
C ALA A 355 -23.10 -3.43 14.74
N ASP A 356 -23.71 -4.17 13.82
CA ASP A 356 -23.06 -5.34 13.20
C ASP A 356 -22.10 -4.97 12.07
N ASN A 357 -22.26 -3.76 11.55
CA ASN A 357 -21.54 -3.21 10.40
C ASN A 357 -21.17 -1.74 10.63
N LEU A 358 -20.32 -1.18 9.75
CA LEU A 358 -19.99 0.24 9.74
C LEU A 358 -21.28 1.08 9.70
N PRO A 359 -21.52 2.00 10.64
CA PRO A 359 -22.69 2.87 10.56
C PRO A 359 -22.62 3.81 9.36
N GLU A 360 -23.74 3.99 8.65
CA GLU A 360 -23.77 4.66 7.35
C GLU A 360 -23.33 6.13 7.33
N ASN A 361 -23.36 6.81 8.48
CA ASN A 361 -22.88 8.18 8.65
C ASN A 361 -21.34 8.28 8.74
N TRP A 362 -20.65 7.14 8.86
CA TRP A 362 -19.19 6.98 8.86
C TRP A 362 -18.63 6.52 7.50
N ILE A 363 -19.42 6.56 6.43
CA ILE A 363 -18.89 6.40 5.08
C ILE A 363 -18.01 7.61 4.74
N ILE A 364 -16.84 7.38 4.17
CA ILE A 364 -15.87 8.43 3.87
C ILE A 364 -16.26 9.25 2.62
N GLU A 365 -16.04 10.57 2.68
CA GLU A 365 -16.05 11.46 1.51
C GLU A 365 -14.61 11.67 1.04
N TRP A 366 -14.15 10.81 0.12
CA TRP A 366 -12.77 10.80 -0.37
C TRP A 366 -12.30 12.15 -0.92
N GLU A 367 -13.20 12.96 -1.47
CA GLU A 367 -12.93 14.31 -1.96
C GLU A 367 -12.33 15.26 -0.90
N ASN A 368 -12.49 14.95 0.38
CA ASN A 368 -11.87 15.70 1.47
C ASN A 368 -10.41 15.28 1.73
N LEU A 369 -9.98 14.10 1.28
CA LEU A 369 -8.69 13.49 1.66
C LEU A 369 -7.76 13.17 0.47
N VAL A 370 -8.28 13.17 -0.76
CA VAL A 370 -7.52 12.98 -1.99
C VAL A 370 -7.84 14.08 -3.01
N GLY A 371 -6.83 14.51 -3.77
CA GLY A 371 -6.95 15.54 -4.80
C GLY A 371 -5.98 16.71 -4.62
N SER A 372 -6.11 17.72 -5.47
CA SER A 372 -5.20 18.87 -5.54
C SER A 372 -5.80 20.18 -5.03
N GLY A 373 -7.10 20.23 -4.70
CA GLY A 373 -7.76 21.46 -4.27
C GLY A 373 -7.33 21.93 -2.87
N ASP A 374 -7.52 23.22 -2.60
CA ASP A 374 -7.19 23.87 -1.31
C ASP A 374 -8.03 23.34 -0.14
N GLY A 375 -9.23 22.79 -0.44
CA GLY A 375 -10.09 22.14 0.56
C GLY A 375 -9.73 20.68 0.87
N VAL A 376 -8.69 20.13 0.24
CA VAL A 376 -8.24 18.75 0.50
C VAL A 376 -7.31 18.73 1.70
N MET A 377 -7.69 17.97 2.73
CA MET A 377 -6.87 17.79 3.91
C MET A 377 -5.54 17.13 3.56
N LYS A 378 -4.45 17.72 4.06
CA LYS A 378 -3.09 17.23 3.84
C LYS A 378 -2.63 16.35 4.98
N ALA A 379 -1.68 15.47 4.71
CA ALA A 379 -0.92 14.76 5.74
C ALA A 379 -0.02 15.75 6.51
N ARG A 380 0.36 15.41 7.73
CA ARG A 380 1.44 16.13 8.43
C ARG A 380 2.77 15.93 7.71
N LYS A 381 3.69 16.87 7.90
CA LYS A 381 5.07 16.76 7.44
C LYS A 381 5.74 15.48 7.94
N ILE A 382 6.68 14.94 7.16
CA ILE A 382 7.57 13.87 7.60
C ILE A 382 8.66 14.51 8.47
N ASP A 383 8.49 14.45 9.79
CA ASP A 383 9.43 14.99 10.75
C ASP A 383 9.51 14.17 12.05
N THR A 384 10.26 14.65 13.04
CA THR A 384 10.51 13.95 14.30
C THR A 384 9.39 14.10 15.34
N ARG A 385 8.22 14.65 14.96
CA ARG A 385 7.05 14.83 15.83
C ARG A 385 5.92 13.88 15.44
N LEU A 386 5.32 13.23 16.43
CA LEU A 386 4.12 12.41 16.25
C LEU A 386 2.89 13.11 16.85
N ALA A 387 1.77 13.04 16.14
CA ALA A 387 0.52 13.71 16.49
C ALA A 387 -0.06 13.15 17.79
N SER A 388 -0.30 14.02 18.78
CA SER A 388 -0.76 13.65 20.12
C SER A 388 -1.88 14.57 20.58
N LEU A 389 -3.13 14.13 20.42
CA LEU A 389 -4.29 14.79 21.00
C LEU A 389 -4.66 14.12 22.32
N ASN A 390 -4.56 14.86 23.43
CA ASN A 390 -4.84 14.38 24.79
C ASN A 390 -4.08 13.08 25.19
N GLY A 391 -2.95 12.78 24.55
CA GLY A 391 -2.20 11.54 24.75
C GLY A 391 -2.83 10.28 24.14
N GLY A 392 -3.73 10.42 23.15
CA GLY A 392 -4.46 9.34 22.48
C GLY A 392 -3.71 8.57 21.38
N ALA A 393 -4.43 7.68 20.68
CA ALA A 393 -4.05 6.76 19.59
C ALA A 393 -2.58 6.26 19.56
N LEU A 394 -1.64 7.06 19.06
CA LEU A 394 -0.23 6.68 18.90
C LEU A 394 0.56 6.59 20.22
N PHE A 395 0.00 7.15 21.30
CA PHE A 395 0.60 7.21 22.63
C PHE A 395 -0.12 6.35 23.68
N ARG A 396 -1.26 5.76 23.30
CA ARG A 396 -2.09 4.90 24.15
C ARG A 396 -2.68 3.73 23.36
N LEU A 397 -1.80 2.96 22.73
CA LEU A 397 -2.20 1.75 21.98
C LEU A 397 -3.00 0.80 22.88
N LYS A 398 -4.01 0.15 22.30
CA LYS A 398 -4.90 -0.79 22.98
C LYS A 398 -4.60 -2.23 22.59
N LYS A 399 -4.95 -3.18 23.46
CA LYS A 399 -5.04 -4.61 23.15
C LYS A 399 -6.23 -4.85 22.20
N THR A 400 -6.31 -6.04 21.61
CA THR A 400 -7.45 -6.49 20.78
C THR A 400 -8.77 -6.56 21.55
N THR A 401 -8.73 -6.48 22.88
CA THR A 401 -9.89 -6.40 23.79
C THR A 401 -10.29 -4.95 24.11
N GLY A 402 -9.66 -3.94 23.49
CA GLY A 402 -9.95 -2.52 23.72
C GLY A 402 -9.26 -1.88 24.93
N GLU A 403 -8.63 -2.68 25.80
CA GLU A 403 -7.89 -2.18 26.97
C GLU A 403 -6.57 -1.48 26.61
N PRO A 404 -6.19 -0.37 27.25
CA PRO A 404 -4.85 0.23 27.07
C PRO A 404 -3.71 -0.76 27.39
N GLU A 405 -2.63 -0.66 26.62
CA GLU A 405 -1.41 -1.42 26.86
C GLU A 405 -0.70 -0.96 28.15
N ALA A 406 -0.15 -1.92 28.90
CA ALA A 406 0.56 -1.68 30.15
C ALA A 406 1.94 -2.38 30.14
N PRO A 407 2.98 -1.78 30.74
CA PRO A 407 3.03 -0.44 31.35
C PRO A 407 2.88 0.68 30.31
N ALA A 408 2.72 1.95 30.70
CA ALA A 408 2.40 3.06 29.77
C ALA A 408 3.36 3.18 28.57
N ASP A 409 4.64 2.88 28.75
CA ASP A 409 5.62 2.84 27.65
C ASP A 409 5.29 1.78 26.58
N ALA A 410 4.61 0.70 26.98
CA ALA A 410 4.07 -0.26 26.03
C ALA A 410 3.02 0.38 25.13
N GLY A 411 2.31 1.43 25.55
CA GLY A 411 1.37 2.16 24.70
C GLY A 411 2.01 3.14 23.71
N ARG A 412 3.34 3.38 23.77
CA ARG A 412 4.02 4.43 23.01
C ARG A 412 4.72 3.90 21.76
N LEU A 413 4.21 4.25 20.59
CA LEU A 413 4.69 3.77 19.29
C LEU A 413 6.17 4.09 19.03
N ALA A 414 6.61 5.33 19.30
CA ALA A 414 8.00 5.74 19.07
C ALA A 414 9.00 4.95 19.92
N VAL A 415 8.64 4.69 21.18
CA VAL A 415 9.45 3.88 22.10
C VAL A 415 9.59 2.46 21.56
N ARG A 416 8.49 1.84 21.12
CA ARG A 416 8.50 0.51 20.49
C ARG A 416 9.43 0.47 19.29
N ASN A 417 9.32 1.45 18.39
CA ASN A 417 10.08 1.44 17.13
C ASN A 417 11.58 1.63 17.34
N LEU A 418 11.99 2.57 18.22
CA LEU A 418 13.40 2.80 18.54
C LEU A 418 14.05 1.59 19.21
N LEU A 419 13.37 0.98 20.19
CA LEU A 419 13.87 -0.21 20.87
C LEU A 419 13.94 -1.42 19.94
N ARG A 420 12.96 -1.58 19.05
CA ARG A 420 12.97 -2.64 18.03
C ARG A 420 14.13 -2.47 17.06
N GLY A 421 14.38 -1.24 16.59
CA GLY A 421 15.53 -0.94 15.74
C GLY A 421 16.87 -1.26 16.39
N TYR A 422 17.04 -0.93 17.68
CA TYR A 422 18.23 -1.31 18.44
C TYR A 422 18.36 -2.82 18.60
N ARG A 423 17.27 -3.51 18.98
CA ARG A 423 17.25 -4.97 19.13
C ARG A 423 17.63 -5.70 17.85
N LEU A 424 17.21 -5.19 16.70
CA LEU A 424 17.48 -5.76 15.38
C LEU A 424 18.77 -5.24 14.74
N ARG A 425 19.67 -4.62 15.52
CA ARG A 425 20.97 -4.11 15.05
C ARG A 425 20.88 -3.23 13.81
N LEU A 426 19.84 -2.39 13.70
CA LEU A 426 19.78 -1.46 12.58
C LEU A 426 21.01 -0.52 12.62
N PRO A 427 21.65 -0.27 11.47
CA PRO A 427 22.76 0.67 11.39
C PRO A 427 22.29 2.10 11.74
N THR A 428 23.24 2.96 12.08
CA THR A 428 22.97 4.38 12.27
C THR A 428 22.66 5.05 10.93
N GLY A 429 21.88 6.12 10.96
CA GLY A 429 21.60 6.86 9.74
C GLY A 429 22.84 7.45 9.08
N GLN A 430 23.84 7.85 9.86
CA GLN A 430 25.15 8.30 9.37
C GLN A 430 25.86 7.20 8.59
N ALA A 431 25.93 5.97 9.14
CA ALA A 431 26.59 4.85 8.47
C ALA A 431 25.90 4.48 7.15
N VAL A 432 24.57 4.52 7.12
CA VAL A 432 23.83 4.30 5.87
C VAL A 432 24.08 5.43 4.88
N ALA A 433 24.04 6.69 5.31
CA ALA A 433 24.30 7.84 4.44
C ALA A 433 25.70 7.76 3.80
N ASP A 434 26.71 7.40 4.59
CA ASP A 434 28.09 7.23 4.12
C ASP A 434 28.20 6.08 3.11
N LEU A 435 27.63 4.90 3.40
CA LEU A 435 27.59 3.76 2.48
C LEU A 435 26.91 4.10 1.15
N LEU A 436 25.80 4.84 1.21
CA LEU A 436 25.06 5.27 0.02
C LEU A 436 25.79 6.36 -0.78
N GLY A 437 26.84 6.98 -0.20
CA GLY A 437 27.55 8.09 -0.81
C GLY A 437 26.73 9.39 -0.85
N VAL A 438 25.77 9.54 0.06
CA VAL A 438 24.92 10.74 0.17
C VAL A 438 25.38 11.62 1.33
N ARG A 439 24.90 12.86 1.38
CA ARG A 439 25.28 13.80 2.43
C ARG A 439 24.88 13.29 3.81
N VAL A 440 25.87 13.05 4.66
CA VAL A 440 25.68 12.78 6.09
C VAL A 440 25.22 14.07 6.80
N LEU A 441 24.16 13.99 7.60
CA LEU A 441 23.71 15.13 8.41
C LEU A 441 24.72 15.46 9.50
N SER A 442 24.99 16.75 9.71
CA SER A 442 25.80 17.19 10.85
C SER A 442 25.05 17.09 12.18
N LYS A 443 25.79 17.08 13.29
CA LYS A 443 25.20 17.13 14.65
C LYS A 443 24.19 18.27 14.78
N ASP A 444 24.55 19.45 14.27
CA ASP A 444 23.68 20.62 14.32
C ASP A 444 22.41 20.47 13.49
N GLN A 445 22.48 19.78 12.33
CA GLN A 445 21.29 19.50 11.52
C GLN A 445 20.36 18.54 12.25
N ILE A 446 20.88 17.47 12.85
CA ILE A 446 20.10 16.52 13.65
C ILE A 446 19.48 17.22 14.87
N ARG A 447 20.26 18.03 15.59
CA ARG A 447 19.80 18.79 16.75
C ARG A 447 18.70 19.81 16.39
N ARG A 448 18.85 20.53 15.26
CA ARG A 448 17.82 21.48 14.77
C ARG A 448 16.56 20.80 14.24
N ALA A 449 16.68 19.57 13.74
CA ALA A 449 15.52 18.80 13.32
C ALA A 449 14.62 18.40 14.50
N ALA A 450 15.12 18.43 15.74
CA ALA A 450 14.36 18.05 16.90
C ALA A 450 13.08 18.88 17.10
N GLY A 451 11.96 18.20 17.29
CA GLY A 451 10.63 18.78 17.35
C GLY A 451 10.27 19.50 18.65
N SER A 452 11.05 19.31 19.72
CA SER A 452 10.81 19.91 21.03
C SER A 452 12.12 20.08 21.82
N ASP A 453 12.10 20.90 22.88
CA ASP A 453 13.24 21.02 23.80
C ASP A 453 13.54 19.71 24.53
N ALA A 454 12.51 18.95 24.91
CA ALA A 454 12.69 17.63 25.51
C ALA A 454 13.41 16.67 24.55
N GLN A 455 13.09 16.73 23.25
CA GLN A 455 13.75 15.91 22.25
C GLN A 455 15.20 16.38 22.01
N ARG A 456 15.45 17.70 22.00
CA ARG A 456 16.82 18.25 21.96
C ARG A 456 17.66 17.77 23.15
N ALA A 457 17.11 17.85 24.36
CA ALA A 457 17.77 17.37 25.57
C ALA A 457 18.07 15.86 25.49
N ALA A 458 17.10 15.04 25.06
CA ALA A 458 17.31 13.60 24.88
C ALA A 458 18.44 13.27 23.88
N LEU A 459 18.62 14.08 22.84
CA LEU A 459 19.73 13.96 21.89
C LEU A 459 21.05 14.44 22.50
N ASP A 460 21.07 15.59 23.19
CA ASP A 460 22.26 16.18 23.79
C ASP A 460 22.83 15.30 24.93
N GLU A 461 21.96 14.58 25.65
CA GLU A 461 22.30 13.68 26.75
C GLU A 461 22.60 12.24 26.30
N SER A 462 22.77 12.01 24.99
CA SER A 462 23.06 10.70 24.40
C SER A 462 24.07 10.78 23.26
N GLU A 463 24.46 9.62 22.74
CA GLU A 463 25.36 9.50 21.60
C GLU A 463 24.63 9.75 20.26
N PHE A 464 23.32 10.03 20.29
CA PHE A 464 22.44 10.03 19.12
C PHE A 464 22.62 11.22 18.17
N LEU A 465 23.37 12.26 18.54
CA LEU A 465 23.79 13.31 17.60
C LEU A 465 24.86 12.82 16.61
N THR A 466 25.59 11.76 16.96
CA THR A 466 26.66 11.18 16.13
C THR A 466 26.38 9.76 15.68
N ARG A 467 25.55 9.03 16.41
CA ARG A 467 25.13 7.66 16.13
C ARG A 467 23.61 7.61 16.21
N THR A 468 22.94 8.20 15.22
CA THR A 468 21.49 8.40 15.27
C THR A 468 20.75 7.12 14.89
N PRO A 469 19.74 6.68 15.65
CA PRO A 469 18.87 5.56 15.25
C PRO A 469 18.28 5.79 13.85
N LEU A 470 18.36 4.79 12.95
CA LEU A 470 18.01 4.96 11.52
C LEU A 470 16.64 5.60 11.29
N TRP A 471 15.61 5.14 12.01
CA TRP A 471 14.26 5.69 11.88
C TRP A 471 14.22 7.19 12.23
N TYR A 472 14.84 7.58 13.35
CA TYR A 472 14.91 8.99 13.75
C TYR A 472 15.71 9.81 12.73
N TYR A 473 16.81 9.26 12.21
CA TYR A 473 17.62 9.92 11.19
C TYR A 473 16.82 10.19 9.92
N VAL A 474 16.05 9.22 9.40
CA VAL A 474 15.21 9.39 8.21
C VAL A 474 14.19 10.53 8.39
N LEU A 475 13.58 10.64 9.57
CA LEU A 475 12.66 11.74 9.91
C LEU A 475 13.39 13.08 10.04
N ALA A 476 14.55 13.09 10.69
CA ALA A 476 15.39 14.28 10.84
C ALA A 476 15.93 14.76 9.49
N GLU A 477 16.25 13.86 8.58
CA GLU A 477 16.72 14.12 7.22
C GLU A 477 15.64 14.78 6.36
N ALA A 478 14.43 14.22 6.38
CA ALA A 478 13.27 14.81 5.71
C ALA A 478 13.04 16.25 6.16
N LYS A 479 13.05 16.50 7.49
CA LYS A 479 12.93 17.85 8.06
C LYS A 479 14.10 18.76 7.68
N ALA A 480 15.33 18.30 7.86
CA ALA A 480 16.52 19.15 7.71
C ALA A 480 16.80 19.54 6.25
N LEU A 481 16.45 18.70 5.28
CA LEU A 481 16.77 18.92 3.87
C LEU A 481 15.57 19.42 3.05
N HIS A 482 14.35 19.06 3.45
CA HIS A 482 13.15 19.30 2.65
C HIS A 482 11.96 19.84 3.46
N ASP A 483 12.19 20.31 4.69
CA ASP A 483 11.13 20.80 5.59
C ASP A 483 9.98 19.78 5.74
N GLY A 484 10.32 18.49 5.71
CA GLY A 484 9.38 17.37 5.85
C GLY A 484 8.38 17.21 4.71
N ALA A 485 8.62 17.84 3.55
CA ALA A 485 7.75 17.70 2.38
C ALA A 485 7.79 16.30 1.74
N HIS A 486 8.93 15.61 1.84
CA HIS A 486 9.16 14.22 1.43
C HIS A 486 10.40 13.68 2.17
N LEU A 487 10.67 12.37 2.04
CA LEU A 487 11.85 11.72 2.58
C LEU A 487 13.14 12.32 2.01
N GLY A 488 14.19 12.41 2.83
CA GLY A 488 15.52 12.74 2.35
C GLY A 488 16.20 11.59 1.61
N PRO A 489 17.47 11.74 1.18
CA PRO A 489 18.17 10.77 0.37
C PRO A 489 18.25 9.36 0.96
N VAL A 490 18.60 9.18 2.25
CA VAL A 490 18.67 7.85 2.87
C VAL A 490 17.30 7.17 2.88
N GLY A 491 16.28 7.89 3.36
CA GLY A 491 14.91 7.36 3.41
C GLY A 491 14.38 7.01 2.02
N SER A 492 14.60 7.91 1.05
CA SER A 492 14.17 7.75 -0.34
C SER A 492 14.82 6.55 -1.01
N THR A 493 16.13 6.37 -0.86
CA THR A 493 16.85 5.23 -1.45
C THR A 493 16.33 3.91 -0.89
N ILE A 494 16.24 3.76 0.44
CA ILE A 494 15.76 2.48 1.03
C ILE A 494 14.33 2.17 0.55
N VAL A 495 13.43 3.15 0.59
CA VAL A 495 12.02 2.95 0.24
C VAL A 495 11.84 2.68 -1.25
N ALA A 496 12.54 3.43 -2.12
CA ALA A 496 12.46 3.24 -3.57
C ALA A 496 13.09 1.91 -4.01
N GLU A 497 14.26 1.56 -3.49
CA GLU A 497 14.93 0.28 -3.76
C GLU A 497 14.00 -0.89 -3.48
N VAL A 498 13.42 -0.94 -2.28
CA VAL A 498 12.54 -2.06 -1.93
C VAL A 498 11.27 -2.05 -2.76
N LEU A 499 10.48 -0.98 -2.76
CA LEU A 499 9.18 -0.98 -3.44
C LEU A 499 9.30 -1.20 -4.96
N VAL A 500 10.26 -0.57 -5.63
CA VAL A 500 10.51 -0.82 -7.07
C VAL A 500 10.99 -2.26 -7.28
N GLY A 501 11.84 -2.78 -6.40
CA GLY A 501 12.27 -4.17 -6.43
C GLY A 501 11.09 -5.15 -6.29
N LEU A 502 10.14 -4.88 -5.40
CA LEU A 502 8.92 -5.68 -5.23
C LEU A 502 8.04 -5.65 -6.49
N VAL A 503 7.91 -4.49 -7.14
CA VAL A 503 7.24 -4.39 -8.45
C VAL A 503 7.98 -5.24 -9.48
N ARG A 504 9.31 -5.15 -9.59
CA ARG A 504 10.11 -5.95 -10.54
C ARG A 504 9.97 -7.45 -10.30
N ARG A 505 9.86 -7.89 -9.03
CA ARG A 505 9.70 -9.30 -8.69
C ARG A 505 8.31 -9.84 -9.05
N SER A 506 7.27 -9.00 -8.97
CA SER A 506 5.87 -9.38 -9.25
C SER A 506 5.71 -10.10 -10.60
N GLU A 507 4.81 -11.08 -10.66
CA GLU A 507 4.55 -11.87 -11.87
C GLU A 507 4.08 -10.99 -13.04
N ASP A 508 3.04 -10.18 -12.79
CA ASP A 508 2.43 -9.27 -13.77
C ASP A 508 3.08 -7.87 -13.79
N SER A 509 4.35 -7.77 -13.40
CA SER A 509 5.04 -6.50 -13.21
C SER A 509 4.89 -5.55 -14.40
N ILE A 510 4.46 -4.31 -14.13
CA ILE A 510 4.51 -3.22 -15.11
C ILE A 510 5.94 -2.90 -15.58
N LEU A 511 6.96 -3.24 -14.78
CA LEU A 511 8.37 -3.01 -15.12
C LEU A 511 8.97 -4.16 -15.95
N LYS A 512 8.29 -5.31 -16.04
CA LYS A 512 8.61 -6.38 -17.00
C LYS A 512 8.02 -6.14 -18.38
N GLN A 513 7.15 -5.14 -18.52
CA GLN A 513 6.46 -4.79 -19.76
C GLN A 513 6.93 -3.42 -20.24
N PRO A 514 7.99 -3.35 -21.05
CA PRO A 514 8.51 -2.05 -21.47
C PRO A 514 7.48 -1.27 -22.29
N GLY A 515 7.38 0.02 -21.99
CA GLY A 515 6.36 0.89 -22.58
C GLY A 515 4.96 0.70 -22.01
N TRP A 516 4.77 -0.12 -20.97
CA TRP A 516 3.47 -0.23 -20.30
C TRP A 516 3.00 1.15 -19.84
N LYS A 517 1.73 1.43 -20.11
CA LYS A 517 1.03 2.64 -19.67
C LYS A 517 -0.28 2.26 -19.03
N PRO A 518 -0.78 3.05 -18.07
CA PRO A 518 -2.09 2.82 -17.52
C PRO A 518 -3.15 2.87 -18.62
N THR A 519 -4.05 1.90 -18.58
CA THR A 519 -5.15 1.70 -19.54
C THR A 519 -6.51 2.02 -18.94
N LEU A 520 -6.62 2.04 -17.61
CA LEU A 520 -7.83 2.42 -16.91
C LEU A 520 -8.10 3.93 -17.03
N PRO A 521 -9.36 4.35 -16.88
CA PRO A 521 -9.74 5.75 -17.01
C PRO A 521 -9.03 6.58 -15.97
N SER A 522 -8.55 7.72 -16.40
CA SER A 522 -7.89 8.67 -15.52
C SER A 522 -8.21 10.09 -15.93
N GLU A 523 -8.10 10.99 -14.97
CA GLU A 523 -8.26 12.42 -15.21
C GLU A 523 -7.18 12.97 -16.14
N LYS A 524 -5.93 12.49 -15.96
CA LYS A 524 -4.77 12.88 -16.77
C LYS A 524 -4.38 11.75 -17.72
N PRO A 525 -4.41 11.97 -19.04
CA PRO A 525 -4.06 10.92 -19.98
C PRO A 525 -2.62 10.40 -19.77
N GLY A 526 -2.46 9.08 -19.73
CA GLY A 526 -1.16 8.42 -19.54
C GLY A 526 -0.65 8.33 -18.11
N VAL A 527 -1.44 8.79 -17.12
CA VAL A 527 -1.17 8.67 -15.69
C VAL A 527 -2.38 8.00 -15.03
N PHE A 528 -2.17 7.26 -13.94
CA PHE A 528 -3.26 6.73 -13.11
C PHE A 528 -2.90 6.91 -11.63
N GLU A 529 -3.59 7.83 -10.96
CA GLU A 529 -3.35 8.20 -9.56
C GLU A 529 -4.35 7.49 -8.62
N LEU A 530 -4.12 7.54 -7.31
CA LEU A 530 -5.07 7.00 -6.30
C LEU A 530 -6.50 7.55 -6.52
N ALA A 531 -6.64 8.82 -6.88
CA ALA A 531 -7.92 9.44 -7.17
C ALA A 531 -8.67 8.74 -8.33
N ASP A 532 -7.95 8.26 -9.35
CA ASP A 532 -8.53 7.56 -10.48
C ASP A 532 -9.03 6.15 -10.09
N LEU A 533 -8.29 5.46 -9.22
CA LEU A 533 -8.76 4.20 -8.62
C LEU A 533 -10.04 4.40 -7.81
N LEU A 534 -10.11 5.46 -7.00
CA LEU A 534 -11.29 5.78 -6.20
C LEU A 534 -12.49 6.19 -7.06
N ARG A 535 -12.26 6.84 -8.22
CA ARG A 535 -13.31 7.13 -9.22
C ARG A 535 -13.79 5.87 -9.91
N LEU A 536 -12.86 4.97 -10.30
CA LEU A 536 -13.20 3.67 -10.87
C LEU A 536 -14.07 2.86 -9.90
N ALA A 537 -13.73 2.88 -8.62
CA ALA A 537 -14.50 2.26 -7.54
C ALA A 537 -15.86 2.93 -7.26
N GLY A 538 -16.14 4.10 -7.86
CA GLY A 538 -17.36 4.85 -7.64
C GLY A 538 -17.47 5.49 -6.26
N VAL A 539 -16.37 5.61 -5.52
CA VAL A 539 -16.35 6.19 -4.16
C VAL A 539 -15.86 7.64 -4.13
N LEU A 540 -15.19 8.10 -5.19
CA LEU A 540 -14.85 9.50 -5.45
C LEU A 540 -15.65 10.03 -6.65
N PRO A 541 -16.37 11.17 -6.54
CA PRO A 541 -17.11 11.75 -7.66
C PRO A 541 -16.19 12.26 -8.77
N GLY A 542 -16.75 12.50 -9.96
CA GLY A 542 -16.03 13.11 -11.08
C GLY A 542 -15.22 12.14 -11.95
N GLY A 543 -15.54 10.84 -11.95
CA GLY A 543 -14.92 9.87 -12.85
C GLY A 543 -15.32 10.07 -14.32
N GLN A 544 -14.34 10.10 -15.21
CA GLN A 544 -14.58 9.75 -16.61
C GLN A 544 -14.87 8.25 -16.64
N LYS A 545 -16.04 7.84 -17.16
CA LYS A 545 -16.28 6.42 -17.45
C LYS A 545 -15.20 5.95 -18.44
N PRO A 546 -14.67 4.72 -18.29
CA PRO A 546 -13.87 4.13 -19.37
C PRO A 546 -14.67 4.27 -20.63
N ARG A 547 -14.03 4.87 -21.64
CA ARG A 547 -14.64 4.94 -22.94
C ARG A 547 -14.64 3.53 -23.47
N THR A 548 -15.78 2.88 -23.41
CA THR A 548 -15.98 1.59 -24.04
C THR A 548 -16.86 1.77 -25.25
N TYR A 549 -16.74 0.85 -26.20
CA TYR A 549 -17.57 0.79 -27.38
C TYR A 549 -18.09 -0.62 -27.55
N THR A 550 -19.40 -0.79 -27.60
CA THR A 550 -20.02 -2.06 -27.96
C THR A 550 -20.06 -2.14 -29.47
N VAL A 551 -19.32 -3.09 -30.03
CA VAL A 551 -19.23 -3.36 -31.46
C VAL A 551 -20.63 -3.60 -32.01
N GLN A 552 -20.96 -2.92 -33.10
CA GLN A 552 -22.18 -3.04 -33.86
C GLN A 552 -21.93 -3.82 -35.16
N ARG A 553 -23.02 -4.24 -35.80
CA ARG A 553 -22.94 -4.95 -37.08
C ARG A 553 -22.41 -4.00 -38.16
N GLY A 554 -21.26 -4.36 -38.73
CA GLY A 554 -20.63 -3.60 -39.83
C GLY A 554 -19.39 -2.80 -39.40
N ASP A 555 -19.06 -2.80 -38.12
CA ASP A 555 -17.92 -2.02 -37.63
C ASP A 555 -16.57 -2.58 -38.05
N SER A 556 -15.60 -1.67 -38.06
CA SER A 556 -14.17 -1.97 -38.09
C SER A 556 -13.47 -1.11 -37.04
N LEU A 557 -12.29 -1.52 -36.55
CA LEU A 557 -11.52 -0.70 -35.61
C LEU A 557 -11.20 0.70 -36.17
N ALA A 558 -10.99 0.82 -37.49
CA ALA A 558 -10.78 2.10 -38.17
C ALA A 558 -12.06 2.96 -38.19
N GLY A 559 -13.22 2.35 -38.47
CA GLY A 559 -14.51 3.03 -38.39
C GLY A 559 -14.81 3.54 -36.98
N ILE A 560 -14.60 2.69 -35.98
CA ILE A 560 -14.76 3.04 -34.57
C ILE A 560 -13.78 4.15 -34.18
N ALA A 561 -12.52 4.09 -34.62
CA ALA A 561 -11.55 5.16 -34.37
C ALA A 561 -11.97 6.49 -35.02
N ARG A 562 -12.47 6.45 -36.26
CA ARG A 562 -13.00 7.65 -36.94
C ARG A 562 -14.14 8.29 -36.13
N GLU A 563 -15.12 7.49 -35.72
CA GLU A 563 -16.30 7.98 -35.02
C GLU A 563 -16.00 8.39 -33.57
N GLN A 564 -15.21 7.59 -32.86
CA GLN A 564 -15.00 7.76 -31.42
C GLN A 564 -13.76 8.59 -31.09
N LEU A 565 -12.75 8.62 -31.96
CA LEU A 565 -11.47 9.30 -31.73
C LEU A 565 -11.26 10.48 -32.68
N GLY A 566 -12.12 10.65 -33.69
CA GLY A 566 -12.02 11.69 -34.71
C GLY A 566 -10.92 11.44 -35.74
N ASP A 567 -10.23 10.30 -35.67
CA ASP A 567 -9.13 9.94 -36.55
C ASP A 567 -9.07 8.42 -36.73
N GLU A 568 -9.31 7.98 -37.95
CA GLU A 568 -9.29 6.55 -38.30
C GLU A 568 -7.89 5.93 -38.15
N ALA A 569 -6.82 6.72 -38.27
CA ALA A 569 -5.45 6.23 -38.16
C ALA A 569 -5.12 5.75 -36.74
N ARG A 570 -5.93 6.15 -35.73
CA ARG A 570 -5.75 5.78 -34.32
C ARG A 570 -6.34 4.42 -33.94
N TRP A 571 -6.85 3.65 -34.91
CA TRP A 571 -7.31 2.28 -34.67
C TRP A 571 -6.27 1.36 -34.00
N PRO A 572 -4.94 1.50 -34.21
CA PRO A 572 -3.95 0.70 -33.50
C PRO A 572 -3.99 0.88 -31.98
N GLU A 573 -4.35 2.07 -31.50
CA GLU A 573 -4.51 2.33 -30.06
C GLU A 573 -5.67 1.49 -29.49
N ILE A 574 -6.79 1.41 -30.20
CA ILE A 574 -7.93 0.55 -29.83
C ILE A 574 -7.49 -0.91 -29.86
N PHE A 575 -6.80 -1.35 -30.91
CA PHE A 575 -6.33 -2.73 -31.00
C PHE A 575 -5.43 -3.10 -29.83
N VAL A 576 -4.39 -2.30 -29.56
CA VAL A 576 -3.40 -2.55 -28.49
C VAL A 576 -4.05 -2.67 -27.12
N LEU A 577 -5.05 -1.83 -26.81
CA LEU A 577 -5.82 -1.89 -25.57
C LEU A 577 -6.66 -3.16 -25.41
N ASN A 578 -7.02 -3.81 -26.52
CA ASN A 578 -7.96 -4.93 -26.54
C ASN A 578 -7.33 -6.25 -27.02
N ARG A 579 -6.00 -6.36 -27.14
CA ARG A 579 -5.33 -7.55 -27.72
C ARG A 579 -5.68 -8.87 -27.03
N ALA A 580 -6.06 -8.83 -25.76
CA ALA A 580 -6.51 -9.99 -25.01
C ALA A 580 -7.83 -10.58 -25.54
N THR A 581 -8.74 -9.74 -26.03
CA THR A 581 -10.08 -10.14 -26.52
C THR A 581 -10.23 -9.98 -28.04
N VAL A 582 -9.31 -9.26 -28.68
CA VAL A 582 -9.21 -9.07 -30.14
C VAL A 582 -7.84 -9.57 -30.61
N PRO A 583 -7.67 -10.87 -30.90
CA PRO A 583 -6.39 -11.40 -31.37
C PRO A 583 -6.04 -10.95 -32.79
N ASN A 584 -7.05 -10.65 -33.60
CA ASN A 584 -6.91 -10.18 -34.97
C ASN A 584 -7.68 -8.86 -35.13
N PRO A 585 -7.02 -7.74 -35.47
CA PRO A 585 -7.65 -6.43 -35.56
C PRO A 585 -8.74 -6.31 -36.63
N SER A 586 -8.73 -7.23 -37.61
CA SER A 586 -9.76 -7.31 -38.65
C SER A 586 -10.96 -8.16 -38.25
N ARG A 587 -11.00 -8.71 -37.04
CA ARG A 587 -12.07 -9.59 -36.55
C ARG A 587 -12.60 -9.09 -35.21
N ILE A 588 -13.64 -8.27 -35.27
CA ILE A 588 -14.46 -7.85 -34.14
C ILE A 588 -15.90 -8.33 -34.38
N PHE A 589 -16.63 -8.66 -33.30
CA PHE A 589 -17.97 -9.23 -33.40
C PHE A 589 -19.01 -8.33 -32.75
N PRO A 590 -20.23 -8.20 -33.31
CA PRO A 590 -21.30 -7.44 -32.68
C PRO A 590 -21.56 -7.88 -31.24
N GLY A 591 -21.71 -6.92 -30.32
CA GLY A 591 -21.84 -7.15 -28.89
C GLY A 591 -20.51 -7.20 -28.12
N GLN A 592 -19.37 -7.31 -28.81
CA GLN A 592 -18.06 -7.25 -28.18
C GLN A 592 -17.79 -5.85 -27.61
N ILE A 593 -17.34 -5.77 -26.35
CA ILE A 593 -17.00 -4.49 -25.72
C ILE A 593 -15.51 -4.23 -25.93
N LEU A 594 -15.18 -3.06 -26.48
CA LEU A 594 -13.82 -2.59 -26.70
C LEU A 594 -13.50 -1.42 -25.78
N PHE A 595 -12.34 -1.44 -25.15
CA PHE A 595 -11.74 -0.27 -24.49
C PHE A 595 -11.23 0.71 -25.54
N LEU A 596 -11.62 1.97 -25.42
CA LEU A 596 -11.16 3.04 -26.28
C LEU A 596 -10.09 3.86 -25.57
N PRO A 597 -9.08 4.35 -26.30
CA PRO A 597 -8.16 5.34 -25.78
C PRO A 597 -8.87 6.69 -25.56
N PRO A 598 -8.24 7.66 -24.89
CA PRO A 598 -8.76 9.01 -24.77
C PRO A 598 -9.07 9.64 -26.14
N ALA A 599 -10.10 10.49 -26.19
CA ALA A 599 -10.51 11.15 -27.44
C ALA A 599 -9.39 11.99 -28.05
N ARG A 600 -8.51 12.58 -27.22
CA ARG A 600 -7.31 13.28 -27.68
C ARG A 600 -6.10 12.33 -27.66
N PRO A 601 -5.21 12.36 -28.68
CA PRO A 601 -3.99 11.56 -28.70
C PRO A 601 -3.07 11.87 -27.50
N THR A 602 -2.45 10.84 -26.93
CA THR A 602 -1.58 10.94 -25.73
C THR A 602 -0.13 10.54 -26.00
N GLY A 603 0.18 10.23 -27.27
CA GLY A 603 1.47 9.77 -27.74
C GLY A 603 1.41 9.41 -29.22
N PRO A 604 2.53 8.94 -29.81
CA PRO A 604 2.53 8.45 -31.19
C PRO A 604 1.65 7.22 -31.34
N ILE A 605 0.99 7.10 -32.51
CA ILE A 605 0.17 5.94 -32.85
C ILE A 605 1.07 4.69 -32.88
N PRO A 606 0.70 3.60 -32.19
CA PRO A 606 1.47 2.36 -32.21
C PRO A 606 1.71 1.85 -33.63
N ARG A 607 2.96 1.57 -33.98
CA ARG A 607 3.31 1.00 -35.28
C ARG A 607 3.10 -0.51 -35.22
N LEU A 608 2.23 -1.04 -36.08
CA LEU A 608 1.90 -2.47 -36.10
C LEU A 608 2.58 -3.20 -37.26
N TYR A 609 2.91 -4.47 -37.05
CA TYR A 609 3.47 -5.37 -38.06
C TYR A 609 2.76 -6.71 -38.03
N THR A 610 2.23 -7.13 -39.18
CA THR A 610 1.63 -8.47 -39.34
C THR A 610 2.72 -9.46 -39.76
N VAL A 611 2.96 -10.47 -38.94
CA VAL A 611 3.92 -11.55 -39.17
C VAL A 611 3.61 -12.25 -40.49
N LYS A 612 4.63 -12.43 -41.34
CA LYS A 612 4.56 -13.13 -42.62
C LYS A 612 5.18 -14.52 -42.51
N ALA A 613 4.83 -15.41 -43.45
CA ALA A 613 5.45 -16.72 -43.53
C ALA A 613 6.98 -16.59 -43.66
N GLY A 614 7.73 -17.31 -42.82
CA GLY A 614 9.19 -17.30 -42.77
C GLY A 614 9.83 -16.19 -41.92
N ASP A 615 9.01 -15.36 -41.27
CA ASP A 615 9.49 -14.34 -40.33
C ASP A 615 10.04 -14.96 -39.04
N SER A 616 11.03 -14.27 -38.46
CA SER A 616 11.45 -14.40 -37.07
C SER A 616 11.56 -13.00 -36.48
N LEU A 617 11.56 -12.87 -35.15
CA LEU A 617 11.68 -11.56 -34.50
C LEU A 617 12.95 -10.81 -34.95
N SER A 618 14.08 -11.50 -35.14
CA SER A 618 15.33 -10.92 -35.66
C SER A 618 15.22 -10.47 -37.11
N LYS A 619 14.57 -11.26 -37.98
CA LYS A 619 14.34 -10.84 -39.38
C LYS A 619 13.38 -9.66 -39.49
N ILE A 620 12.40 -9.57 -38.59
CA ILE A 620 11.50 -8.42 -38.50
C ILE A 620 12.31 -7.21 -38.01
N ALA A 621 13.09 -7.34 -36.94
CA ALA A 621 13.91 -6.26 -36.39
C ALA A 621 14.92 -5.72 -37.42
N HIS A 622 15.63 -6.59 -38.13
CA HIS A 622 16.54 -6.18 -39.20
C HIS A 622 15.82 -5.35 -40.27
N ARG A 623 14.67 -5.83 -40.77
CA ARG A 623 13.93 -5.14 -41.85
C ARG A 623 13.18 -3.88 -41.40
N GLN A 624 12.70 -3.86 -40.16
CA GLN A 624 11.81 -2.80 -39.67
C GLN A 624 12.53 -1.76 -38.80
N LEU A 625 13.63 -2.15 -38.16
CA LEU A 625 14.38 -1.33 -37.20
C LEU A 625 15.84 -1.12 -37.62
N GLY A 626 16.30 -1.79 -38.70
CA GLY A 626 17.67 -1.68 -39.22
C GLY A 626 18.70 -2.51 -38.45
N ASP A 627 18.32 -3.15 -37.36
CA ASP A 627 19.21 -3.94 -36.50
C ASP A 627 18.50 -5.21 -36.03
N GLU A 628 19.08 -6.36 -36.33
CA GLU A 628 18.54 -7.66 -35.93
C GLU A 628 18.53 -7.84 -34.41
N ASN A 629 19.46 -7.23 -33.67
CA ASN A 629 19.56 -7.35 -32.21
C ASN A 629 18.39 -6.69 -31.46
N ARG A 630 17.68 -5.78 -32.14
CA ARG A 630 16.46 -5.13 -31.63
C ARG A 630 15.22 -6.02 -31.66
N TRP A 631 15.37 -7.30 -31.99
CA TRP A 631 14.31 -8.30 -31.84
C TRP A 631 13.79 -8.39 -30.40
N ARG A 632 14.66 -8.11 -29.41
CA ARG A 632 14.30 -8.04 -28.00
C ARG A 632 13.34 -6.90 -27.70
N ASP A 633 13.45 -5.77 -28.41
CA ASP A 633 12.54 -4.64 -28.28
C ASP A 633 11.15 -5.00 -28.84
N ILE A 634 11.11 -5.74 -29.95
CA ILE A 634 9.85 -6.27 -30.51
C ILE A 634 9.23 -7.28 -29.54
N LEU A 635 10.00 -8.26 -29.04
CA LEU A 635 9.50 -9.23 -28.08
C LEU A 635 8.90 -8.54 -26.86
N THR A 636 9.64 -7.57 -26.33
CA THR A 636 9.29 -6.70 -25.21
C THR A 636 7.90 -6.07 -25.34
N LEU A 637 7.57 -5.50 -26.51
CA LEU A 637 6.27 -4.84 -26.75
C LEU A 637 5.11 -5.82 -26.98
N ASN A 638 5.41 -7.12 -27.09
CA ASN A 638 4.46 -8.16 -27.50
C ASN A 638 4.45 -9.38 -26.58
N ARG A 639 4.96 -9.27 -25.35
CA ARG A 639 4.95 -10.36 -24.36
C ARG A 639 3.55 -10.84 -23.99
N ASP A 640 2.54 -10.00 -24.18
CA ASP A 640 1.13 -10.33 -23.99
C ASP A 640 0.59 -11.29 -25.08
N VAL A 641 1.25 -11.36 -26.24
CA VAL A 641 0.85 -12.23 -27.36
C VAL A 641 1.93 -13.22 -27.80
N ILE A 642 3.18 -13.08 -27.31
CA ILE A 642 4.31 -13.97 -27.58
C ILE A 642 4.77 -14.62 -26.27
N THR A 643 4.36 -15.87 -26.07
CA THR A 643 4.80 -16.69 -24.94
C THR A 643 6.21 -17.26 -25.15
N ASP A 644 6.54 -17.65 -26.38
CA ASP A 644 7.83 -18.21 -26.79
C ASP A 644 8.40 -17.36 -27.94
N PRO A 645 9.57 -16.70 -27.76
CA PRO A 645 10.17 -15.82 -28.76
C PRO A 645 10.52 -16.51 -30.09
N ASP A 646 10.71 -17.83 -30.07
CA ASP A 646 11.01 -18.62 -31.26
C ASP A 646 9.73 -19.09 -31.98
N ARG A 647 8.55 -18.78 -31.44
CA ARG A 647 7.24 -19.15 -31.98
C ARG A 647 6.36 -17.94 -32.24
N ILE A 648 6.47 -17.42 -33.46
CA ILE A 648 5.53 -16.45 -34.03
C ILE A 648 4.79 -17.07 -35.22
N PHE A 649 3.55 -16.66 -35.44
CA PHE A 649 2.68 -17.26 -36.46
C PHE A 649 2.31 -16.26 -37.55
N PRO A 650 2.27 -16.66 -38.84
CA PRO A 650 1.76 -15.80 -39.91
C PRO A 650 0.37 -15.25 -39.59
N GLY A 651 0.18 -13.95 -39.77
CA GLY A 651 -1.06 -13.24 -39.43
C GLY A 651 -1.12 -12.70 -38.00
N GLN A 652 -0.18 -13.08 -37.11
CA GLN A 652 -0.05 -12.48 -35.79
C GLN A 652 0.37 -11.01 -35.91
N VAL A 653 -0.25 -10.12 -35.13
CA VAL A 653 0.02 -8.67 -35.20
C VAL A 653 0.88 -8.24 -34.01
N LEU A 654 2.03 -7.64 -34.31
CA LEU A 654 3.03 -7.19 -33.35
C LEU A 654 3.12 -5.67 -33.31
N VAL A 655 3.34 -5.11 -32.13
CA VAL A 655 3.71 -3.71 -31.93
C VAL A 655 5.22 -3.56 -32.13
N LEU A 656 5.61 -2.61 -32.96
CA LEU A 656 7.01 -2.28 -33.20
C LEU A 656 7.44 -1.07 -32.35
N PRO A 657 8.71 -1.02 -31.94
CA PRO A 657 9.30 0.19 -31.36
C PRO A 657 9.16 1.37 -32.32
N THR A 658 8.92 2.55 -31.74
CA THR A 658 8.89 3.81 -32.50
C THR A 658 10.29 4.31 -32.78
#